data_AF-A0A7X3KIN6-F1
#
_entry.id   AF-A0A7X3KIN6-F1
#
_cell.length_a   1.000
_cell.length_b   1.000
_cell.length_c   1.000
_cell.angle_alpha   90.00
_cell.angle_beta   90.00
_cell.angle_gamma   90.00
#
_symmetry.space_group_name_H-M   'P 1'
#
loop_
_entity.id
_entity.type
_entity.pdbx_description
1 polymer ?
#
loop_
_entity_poly.entity_id
_entity_poly.type
_entity_poly.pdbx_seq_one_letter_code
_entity_poly.pdbx_strand_id
1 'polypeptide(L)'
;MCEHQVSIYERPLDAAEIQTENAQFANKPLAFENQIGYPFCELQPRDFERLAFCLYQAELQKRPTGAYDEIQLMQGVGERGRDCLLLRGGKTVGLIQCKRYKTNIDVSEIGREIVKFVLHSLLDPALLPDVNDFSYKIAVSYGFSENALNLINSLTKQSYDKDTIKIWAAEAIAKNKGLSSIVWDDVKNSVFDALDKISFETIYPDTLNPLIETNPEIKSMFFELKPILDLKSFEKLLVEREKAALQFCDTGLLERRLKEKNEALFHKLQETKQVASRIFNTYSANFILYSFHNKEHSVSVSRLLGDKVLDQLMLDDLNEVELYVLASAAYLHDIGVCRPNEDIEQRFKAHGDSGQNHANKTLEEYARDHHAYFTYDYILGHWEALKLDPSWKEAIALVAGETKDRDVYADNNFEYDYRGGRTKVCIPYLYTLLNIADRLDVENLNANYLLQHYRGMEEHKESKKLWEEIQYGIYGKITHEDRIVFEGQCDNQLIYISLNRHIQETKHQMDQMIAKVRKRSSQYRFSIHFIEEQIKTPFSQKWGFSIDYNGIAETFMGKNIYGDKYDAIREAIQNAIDACQLRKAKEPAYAPEIEVRLTDKEIVIIDNGRGMDEYIVQNYFSKLCKSYYKDFEIDSIGQFGIGVFSYFMLCDSFSVETKTKEGQRLCFKGHKNLYSYFYFYDESQWNMAEGTALTLHLKEDVLREINGDTLIAKIRDHFRFVDIPIKVVSGDTSEVIARESFSLDLQAELMHEVDYIYRDKVKDLFLLESHIDNEQFEGTCGIIVERIDRAPGYRPFYLHEILRTPSSYEGGTLICQKGVKVSNRPYRSMRKGSKLFKIMLCSINIKTNLKISIGRNDFLDDELNTIISEFEAAIFKKFANDLQQLESLQPYAATAQFVANYIDYYSFPYKSLEQCIQQHFYIRAYVGNSAICMKLEEFLSAHPNFIYMGGESKSNERAAMAAAHTGMPVMFIENGDLCRFYYNLFDETNYSFALHGELNNLLVISVTEHVQDRGPIPYGIAMPINNQLLFEVVDTIHYDRPFYNSNHPFIQVCITNEDKIGNNKLLSSKYHQFFSFLRNVYEKRSQPISLQQVNESLAGILSGFDENIQLTAEDFPERFRGNLLVD
;
A
#
# COMPACT_ATOMS: atom_id res chain seq x y z
N MET A 1 40.30 64.67 10.39
CA MET A 1 38.90 65.14 10.44
C MET A 1 38.12 64.38 9.38
N CYS A 2 37.50 63.26 9.77
CA CYS A 2 36.49 62.57 8.97
C CYS A 2 35.39 62.22 9.97
N GLU A 3 34.27 62.93 9.87
CA GLU A 3 33.08 62.76 10.68
C GLU A 3 32.41 61.42 10.38
N HIS A 4 31.75 60.91 11.42
CA HIS A 4 31.15 59.60 11.55
C HIS A 4 30.22 59.22 10.39
N GLN A 5 30.60 58.19 9.62
CA GLN A 5 29.65 57.31 8.94
C GLN A 5 28.93 56.47 10.01
N VAL A 6 27.79 56.96 10.47
CA VAL A 6 26.77 56.11 11.11
C VAL A 6 26.32 55.09 10.05
N SER A 7 26.44 53.81 10.39
CA SER A 7 26.00 52.68 9.58
C SER A 7 24.55 52.90 9.12
N ILE A 8 24.32 52.76 7.82
CA ILE A 8 23.05 53.07 7.13
C ILE A 8 21.93 52.04 7.44
N TYR A 9 22.11 51.12 8.39
CA TYR A 9 21.23 49.95 8.63
C TYR A 9 20.53 49.90 9.99
N GLU A 10 20.26 51.03 10.67
CA GLU A 10 19.69 51.03 12.04
C GLU A 10 18.57 52.05 12.27
N ARG A 11 17.90 52.54 11.21
CA ARG A 11 16.76 53.47 11.36
C ARG A 11 15.43 52.78 11.08
N PRO A 12 14.32 53.18 11.74
CA PRO A 12 12.98 52.81 11.30
C PRO A 12 12.73 53.34 9.87
N LEU A 13 11.91 52.62 9.12
CA LEU A 13 11.43 53.09 7.82
C LEU A 13 10.63 54.38 7.99
N ASP A 14 10.83 55.34 7.08
CA ASP A 14 9.96 56.51 7.02
C ASP A 14 8.62 56.18 6.31
N ALA A 15 7.63 57.07 6.48
CA ALA A 15 6.29 56.83 5.94
C ALA A 15 6.25 56.72 4.40
N ALA A 16 7.18 57.35 3.69
CA ALA A 16 7.25 57.30 2.23
C ALA A 16 7.87 55.97 1.76
N GLU A 17 8.87 55.46 2.48
CA GLU A 17 9.46 54.14 2.25
C GLU A 17 8.44 53.03 2.49
N ILE A 18 7.65 53.10 3.58
CA ILE A 18 6.56 52.14 3.88
C ILE A 18 5.51 52.16 2.76
N GLN A 19 5.11 53.34 2.28
CA GLN A 19 4.16 53.44 1.15
C GLN A 19 4.74 52.86 -0.15
N THR A 20 6.03 53.02 -0.38
CA THR A 20 6.71 52.46 -1.55
C THR A 20 6.77 50.93 -1.49
N GLU A 21 7.12 50.36 -0.33
CA GLU A 21 7.06 48.90 -0.11
C GLU A 21 5.62 48.36 -0.27
N ASN A 22 4.61 49.12 0.20
CA ASN A 22 3.18 48.81 0.01
C ASN A 22 2.75 48.82 -1.46
N ALA A 23 3.25 49.75 -2.26
CA ALA A 23 2.93 49.83 -3.68
C ALA A 23 3.64 48.74 -4.54
N GLN A 24 4.80 48.25 -4.11
CA GLN A 24 5.60 47.26 -4.86
C GLN A 24 5.24 45.79 -4.55
N PHE A 25 4.32 45.53 -3.62
CA PHE A 25 3.89 44.18 -3.26
C PHE A 25 2.98 43.57 -4.34
N ALA A 26 3.58 42.82 -5.28
CA ALA A 26 2.88 42.29 -6.45
C ALA A 26 2.26 40.90 -6.24
N ASN A 27 2.90 40.02 -5.47
CA ASN A 27 2.48 38.62 -5.29
C ASN A 27 1.72 38.43 -3.98
N LYS A 28 0.46 38.85 -3.96
CA LYS A 28 -0.41 38.73 -2.77
C LYS A 28 -0.94 37.30 -2.66
N PRO A 29 -0.88 36.65 -1.47
CA PRO A 29 -1.56 35.39 -1.25
C PRO A 29 -3.07 35.52 -1.45
N LEU A 30 -3.69 34.46 -1.95
CA LEU A 30 -5.12 34.45 -2.20
C LEU A 30 -5.87 34.41 -0.86
N ALA A 31 -6.74 35.38 -0.61
CA ALA A 31 -7.69 35.33 0.50
C ALA A 31 -9.10 35.54 -0.02
N PHE A 32 -10.05 34.95 0.67
CA PHE A 32 -11.45 34.99 0.29
C PHE A 32 -12.24 35.98 1.15
N GLU A 33 -13.18 36.74 0.57
CA GLU A 33 -13.83 37.88 1.27
C GLU A 33 -14.47 37.54 2.63
N ASN A 34 -15.02 36.34 2.83
CA ASN A 34 -15.68 35.92 4.08
C ASN A 34 -15.02 34.67 4.73
N GLN A 35 -13.75 34.37 4.45
CA GLN A 35 -13.10 33.18 5.04
C GLN A 35 -12.75 33.40 6.50
N ILE A 36 -12.82 32.34 7.30
CA ILE A 36 -12.33 32.35 8.68
C ILE A 36 -10.83 32.04 8.65
N GLY A 37 -10.00 33.06 8.83
CA GLY A 37 -8.53 32.95 8.89
C GLY A 37 -7.81 33.30 7.58
N TYR A 38 -6.58 33.79 7.68
CA TYR A 38 -5.78 34.24 6.54
C TYR A 38 -4.51 33.40 6.34
N PRO A 39 -4.03 33.23 5.09
CA PRO A 39 -2.84 32.42 4.79
C PRO A 39 -1.54 33.14 5.14
N PHE A 40 -1.34 33.46 6.43
CA PHE A 40 -0.16 34.20 6.90
C PHE A 40 1.17 33.51 6.55
N CYS A 41 1.18 32.17 6.45
CA CYS A 41 2.38 31.41 6.11
C CYS A 41 2.77 31.50 4.63
N GLU A 42 1.89 32.03 3.77
CA GLU A 42 2.14 32.28 2.35
C GLU A 42 2.73 33.68 2.08
N LEU A 43 2.66 34.58 3.06
CA LEU A 43 3.37 35.86 3.02
C LEU A 43 4.89 35.63 3.09
N GLN A 44 5.67 36.48 2.43
CA GLN A 44 7.12 36.50 2.69
C GLN A 44 7.37 37.01 4.11
N PRO A 45 8.51 36.65 4.75
CA PRO A 45 8.83 37.10 6.11
C PRO A 45 8.64 38.62 6.30
N ARG A 46 9.14 39.41 5.34
CA ARG A 46 9.02 40.87 5.33
C ARG A 46 7.57 41.37 5.24
N ASP A 47 6.72 40.69 4.47
CA ASP A 47 5.33 41.08 4.30
C ASP A 47 4.50 40.76 5.55
N PHE A 48 4.87 39.72 6.29
CA PHE A 48 4.27 39.40 7.58
C PHE A 48 4.63 40.45 8.66
N GLU A 49 5.87 40.93 8.69
CA GLU A 49 6.30 42.04 9.55
C GLU A 49 5.50 43.32 9.25
N ARG A 50 5.38 43.66 7.96
CA ARG A 50 4.61 44.82 7.50
C ARG A 50 3.13 44.70 7.84
N LEU A 51 2.55 43.50 7.72
CA LEU A 51 1.16 43.25 8.12
C LEU A 51 0.97 43.51 9.61
N ALA A 52 1.85 42.99 10.47
CA ALA A 52 1.80 43.23 11.91
C ALA A 52 1.89 44.72 12.24
N PHE A 53 2.83 45.44 11.62
CA PHE A 53 2.95 46.90 11.75
C PHE A 53 1.66 47.63 11.38
N CYS A 54 1.11 47.38 10.19
CA CYS A 54 -0.10 48.06 9.71
C CYS A 54 -1.30 47.80 10.63
N LEU A 55 -1.46 46.57 11.13
CA LEU A 55 -2.56 46.23 12.03
C LEU A 55 -2.46 46.93 13.38
N TYR A 56 -1.28 46.92 14.01
CA TYR A 56 -1.07 47.58 15.30
C TYR A 56 -1.11 49.12 15.18
N GLN A 57 -0.66 49.67 14.05
CA GLN A 57 -0.79 51.10 13.76
C GLN A 57 -2.27 51.51 13.62
N ALA A 58 -3.07 50.70 12.91
CA ALA A 58 -4.50 50.95 12.78
C ALA A 58 -5.26 50.77 14.10
N GLU A 59 -4.82 49.82 14.95
CA GLU A 59 -5.39 49.63 16.28
C GLU A 59 -5.13 50.84 17.19
N LEU A 60 -3.90 51.37 17.21
CA LEU A 60 -3.57 52.60 17.95
C LEU A 60 -4.45 53.79 17.55
N GLN A 61 -4.72 53.96 16.25
CA GLN A 61 -5.59 55.03 15.75
C GLN A 61 -7.04 54.89 16.19
N LYS A 62 -7.53 53.64 16.33
CA LYS A 62 -8.92 53.34 16.73
C LYS A 62 -9.10 53.36 18.24
N ARG A 63 -8.10 52.90 18.99
CA ARG A 63 -8.17 52.72 20.44
C ARG A 63 -6.79 52.98 21.05
N PRO A 64 -6.50 54.22 21.49
CA PRO A 64 -5.21 54.53 22.10
C PRO A 64 -5.06 53.71 23.38
N THR A 65 -4.16 52.72 23.34
CA THR A 65 -3.80 51.91 24.50
C THR A 65 -2.88 52.75 25.38
N GLY A 66 -3.14 52.88 26.68
CA GLY A 66 -2.20 53.59 27.59
C GLY A 66 -0.79 52.95 27.69
N ALA A 67 -0.55 51.83 27.00
CA ALA A 67 0.69 51.08 26.98
C ALA A 67 1.76 51.68 26.05
N TYR A 68 1.38 52.16 24.85
CA TYR A 68 2.27 52.79 23.86
C TYR A 68 1.43 53.74 22.98
N ASP A 69 2.05 54.82 22.45
CA ASP A 69 1.38 55.85 21.62
C ASP A 69 1.86 55.86 20.16
N GLU A 70 2.95 55.19 19.85
CA GLU A 70 3.53 55.11 18.50
C GLU A 70 4.09 53.70 18.22
N ILE A 71 4.04 53.27 16.96
CA ILE A 71 4.70 52.06 16.45
C ILE A 71 5.57 52.40 15.24
N GLN A 72 6.73 51.77 15.13
CA GLN A 72 7.66 51.95 14.01
C GLN A 72 8.09 50.60 13.42
N LEU A 73 8.17 50.50 12.09
CA LEU A 73 8.66 49.32 11.36
C LEU A 73 10.15 49.47 11.04
N MET A 74 10.94 48.41 11.26
CA MET A 74 12.37 48.42 11.00
C MET A 74 12.69 48.07 9.52
N GLN A 75 13.86 48.44 8.96
CA GLN A 75 14.22 48.35 7.53
C GLN A 75 14.51 46.94 6.94
N GLY A 76 14.50 45.87 7.73
CA GLY A 76 14.87 44.50 7.38
C GLY A 76 16.39 44.24 7.34
N VAL A 77 16.82 43.07 7.86
CA VAL A 77 18.21 42.56 7.97
C VAL A 77 19.13 43.35 8.91
N GLY A 78 19.68 42.67 9.93
CA GLY A 78 20.65 43.25 10.87
C GLY A 78 20.04 43.89 12.12
N GLU A 79 18.74 43.73 12.34
CA GLU A 79 17.92 44.55 13.26
C GLU A 79 18.00 44.15 14.73
N ARG A 80 18.92 43.24 15.06
CA ARG A 80 19.19 42.76 16.43
C ARG A 80 17.98 42.10 17.11
N GLY A 81 17.04 41.56 16.32
CA GLY A 81 15.84 40.87 16.79
C GLY A 81 14.68 41.82 17.14
N ARG A 82 14.42 42.79 16.26
CA ARG A 82 13.35 43.80 16.38
C ARG A 82 12.74 44.01 15.01
N ASP A 83 11.50 43.61 14.80
CA ASP A 83 10.82 43.85 13.52
C ASP A 83 9.91 45.08 13.60
N CYS A 84 9.14 45.23 14.70
CA CYS A 84 8.40 46.46 15.02
C CYS A 84 8.75 46.99 16.42
N LEU A 85 8.88 48.31 16.58
CA LEU A 85 9.12 48.99 17.86
C LEU A 85 7.85 49.66 18.38
N LEU A 86 7.58 49.52 19.68
CA LEU A 86 6.48 50.18 20.39
C LEU A 86 7.05 51.32 21.24
N LEU A 87 6.58 52.54 21.04
CA LEU A 87 7.07 53.73 21.74
C LEU A 87 5.97 54.39 22.58
N ARG A 88 6.38 55.00 23.70
CA ARG A 88 5.53 55.87 24.53
C ARG A 88 6.26 57.18 24.80
N GLY A 89 5.73 58.30 24.30
CA GLY A 89 6.36 59.61 24.43
C GLY A 89 7.78 59.67 23.83
N GLY A 90 8.00 58.96 22.72
CA GLY A 90 9.29 58.87 22.02
C GLY A 90 10.32 57.93 22.65
N LYS A 91 9.97 57.17 23.69
CA LYS A 91 10.83 56.13 24.29
C LYS A 91 10.32 54.74 23.96
N THR A 92 11.22 53.81 23.62
CA THR A 92 10.87 52.41 23.37
C THR A 92 10.39 51.73 24.65
N VAL A 93 9.15 51.23 24.63
CA VAL A 93 8.51 50.50 25.73
C VAL A 93 8.18 49.04 25.35
N GLY A 94 8.50 48.64 24.13
CA GLY A 94 8.35 47.26 23.70
C GLY A 94 8.71 47.02 22.25
N LEU A 95 8.57 45.77 21.81
CA LEU A 95 8.78 45.36 20.43
C LEU A 95 7.87 44.20 20.02
N ILE A 96 7.72 43.99 18.72
CA ILE A 96 7.11 42.80 18.13
C ILE A 96 8.15 42.12 17.23
N GLN A 97 8.43 40.85 17.50
CA GLN A 97 9.22 39.96 16.67
C GLN A 97 8.30 38.99 15.92
N CYS A 98 8.32 39.04 14.61
CA CYS A 98 7.52 38.22 13.71
C CYS A 98 8.30 36.98 13.26
N LYS A 99 7.64 35.81 13.27
CA LYS A 99 8.20 34.53 12.83
C LYS A 99 7.24 33.80 11.91
N ARG A 100 7.63 33.71 10.63
CA ARG A 100 6.84 33.07 9.58
C ARG A 100 7.28 31.62 9.35
N TYR A 101 6.43 30.67 9.75
CA TYR A 101 6.63 29.23 9.57
C TYR A 101 5.34 28.54 9.09
N LYS A 102 5.50 27.42 8.38
CA LYS A 102 4.37 26.59 7.91
C LYS A 102 3.90 25.57 8.96
N THR A 103 4.60 25.47 10.09
CA THR A 103 4.36 24.56 11.20
C THR A 103 4.47 25.32 12.52
N ASN A 104 4.10 24.67 13.63
CA ASN A 104 4.30 25.24 14.96
C ASN A 104 5.78 25.54 15.22
N ILE A 105 6.08 26.74 15.73
CA ILE A 105 7.45 27.14 16.08
C ILE A 105 7.93 26.41 17.33
N ASP A 106 9.20 26.01 17.31
CA ASP A 106 9.84 25.26 18.41
C ASP A 106 10.61 26.18 19.38
N VAL A 107 10.86 25.68 20.59
CA VAL A 107 11.52 26.35 21.73
C VAL A 107 12.82 27.03 21.31
N SER A 108 13.65 26.32 20.54
CA SER A 108 14.99 26.77 20.22
C SER A 108 15.01 28.02 19.35
N GLU A 109 14.00 28.24 18.50
CA GLU A 109 13.95 29.41 17.63
C GLU A 109 13.54 30.67 18.39
N ILE A 110 12.57 30.55 19.30
CA ILE A 110 12.11 31.67 20.14
C ILE A 110 13.17 32.07 21.17
N GLY A 111 13.70 31.08 21.90
CA GLY A 111 14.68 31.32 22.94
C GLY A 111 15.94 32.03 22.42
N ARG A 112 16.41 31.64 21.24
CA ARG A 112 17.58 32.27 20.60
C ARG A 112 17.34 33.72 20.21
N GLU A 113 16.14 34.08 19.78
CA GLU A 113 15.82 35.47 19.41
C GLU A 113 15.73 36.39 20.62
N ILE A 114 15.06 35.93 21.68
CA ILE A 114 14.96 36.66 22.95
C ILE A 114 16.35 36.91 23.53
N VAL A 115 17.18 35.86 23.63
CA VAL A 115 18.53 35.97 24.20
C VAL A 115 19.42 36.88 23.33
N LYS A 116 19.31 36.79 22.00
CA LYS A 116 20.03 37.67 21.09
C LYS A 116 19.67 39.14 21.29
N PHE A 117 18.38 39.46 21.46
CA PHE A 117 17.92 40.83 21.74
C PHE A 117 18.52 41.37 23.06
N VAL A 118 18.43 40.58 24.14
CA VAL A 118 18.98 40.98 25.46
C VAL A 118 20.49 41.19 25.40
N LEU A 119 21.23 40.32 24.71
CA LEU A 119 22.68 40.50 24.55
C LEU A 119 23.02 41.80 23.81
N HIS A 120 22.26 42.13 22.77
CA HIS A 120 22.44 43.40 22.07
C HIS A 120 22.09 44.61 22.94
N SER A 121 21.06 44.53 23.79
CA SER A 121 20.71 45.64 24.69
C SER A 121 21.76 45.93 25.76
N LEU A 122 22.62 44.97 26.08
CA LEU A 122 23.76 45.20 26.99
C LEU A 122 24.88 46.02 26.34
N LEU A 123 25.05 45.92 25.02
CA LEU A 123 26.01 46.74 24.27
C LEU A 123 25.43 48.12 23.94
N ASP A 124 24.12 48.18 23.77
CA ASP A 124 23.39 49.39 23.39
C ASP A 124 22.16 49.58 24.31
N PRO A 125 22.33 50.29 25.45
CA PRO A 125 21.26 50.50 26.42
C PRO A 125 20.04 51.23 25.86
N ALA A 126 20.16 51.90 24.70
CA ALA A 126 19.01 52.53 24.05
C ALA A 126 17.98 51.53 23.52
N LEU A 127 18.37 50.25 23.34
CA LEU A 127 17.47 49.18 22.90
C LEU A 127 16.47 48.74 23.98
N LEU A 128 16.85 48.88 25.25
CA LEU A 128 16.06 48.50 26.41
C LEU A 128 16.16 49.62 27.46
N PRO A 129 15.57 50.80 27.19
CA PRO A 129 15.81 52.01 27.97
C PRO A 129 15.23 51.96 29.39
N ASP A 130 14.13 51.22 29.59
CA ASP A 130 13.62 50.85 30.92
C ASP A 130 13.18 49.38 30.90
N VAL A 131 13.98 48.53 31.52
CA VAL A 131 13.76 47.09 31.56
C VAL A 131 12.51 46.70 32.37
N ASN A 132 12.06 47.53 33.32
CA ASN A 132 10.91 47.22 34.17
C ASN A 132 9.57 47.53 33.48
N ASP A 133 9.62 48.25 32.36
CA ASP A 133 8.47 48.71 31.61
C ASP A 133 8.66 48.42 30.12
N PHE A 134 9.08 47.18 29.83
CA PHE A 134 9.33 46.70 28.48
C PHE A 134 8.54 45.42 28.16
N SER A 135 7.78 45.43 27.06
CA SER A 135 7.04 44.27 26.56
C SER A 135 7.67 43.71 25.27
N TYR A 136 8.05 42.43 25.30
CA TYR A 136 8.57 41.67 24.16
C TYR A 136 7.48 40.75 23.62
N LYS A 137 6.94 41.05 22.43
CA LYS A 137 5.87 40.27 21.80
C LYS A 137 6.39 39.41 20.66
N ILE A 138 5.91 38.18 20.56
CA ILE A 138 6.26 37.26 19.45
C ILE A 138 5.02 36.95 18.63
N ALA A 139 5.03 37.33 17.36
CA ALA A 139 3.97 37.04 16.39
C ALA A 139 4.34 35.85 15.50
N VAL A 140 3.43 34.89 15.36
CA VAL A 140 3.63 33.69 14.52
C VAL A 140 2.56 33.57 13.44
N SER A 141 2.96 33.05 12.27
CA SER A 141 2.04 32.86 11.13
C SER A 141 1.19 31.58 11.20
N TYR A 142 1.46 30.66 12.13
CA TYR A 142 0.74 29.38 12.24
C TYR A 142 0.40 29.03 13.71
N GLY A 143 1.40 28.82 14.55
CA GLY A 143 1.18 28.49 15.96
C GLY A 143 2.48 28.23 16.72
N PHE A 144 2.37 28.01 18.04
CA PHE A 144 3.47 27.64 18.93
C PHE A 144 3.39 26.16 19.29
N SER A 145 4.54 25.50 19.44
CA SER A 145 4.60 24.17 20.06
C SER A 145 4.32 24.26 21.56
N GLU A 146 3.89 23.16 22.17
CA GLU A 146 3.65 23.08 23.63
C GLU A 146 4.89 23.48 24.43
N ASN A 147 6.06 22.98 24.01
CA ASN A 147 7.32 23.32 24.65
C ASN A 147 7.67 24.81 24.51
N ALA A 148 7.39 25.44 23.34
CA ALA A 148 7.63 26.86 23.13
C ALA A 148 6.74 27.73 24.04
N LEU A 149 5.48 27.33 24.24
CA LEU A 149 4.59 28.00 25.20
C LEU A 149 5.07 27.82 26.64
N ASN A 150 5.55 26.63 26.99
CA ASN A 150 6.14 26.37 28.30
C ASN A 150 7.37 27.25 28.56
N LEU A 151 8.22 27.48 27.55
CA LEU A 151 9.35 28.41 27.66
C LEU A 151 8.88 29.83 27.96
N ILE A 152 7.95 30.38 27.17
CA ILE A 152 7.46 31.74 27.35
C ILE A 152 6.82 31.91 28.73
N ASN A 153 5.99 30.94 29.14
CA ASN A 153 5.40 30.91 30.47
C ASN A 153 6.45 30.84 31.59
N SER A 154 7.53 30.10 31.39
CA SER A 154 8.64 30.00 32.36
C SER A 154 9.45 31.29 32.45
N LEU A 155 9.61 32.03 31.34
CA LEU A 155 10.23 33.36 31.32
C LEU A 155 9.37 34.36 32.11
N THR A 156 8.06 34.41 31.84
CA THR A 156 7.12 35.27 32.59
C THR A 156 7.06 34.93 34.08
N LYS A 157 7.19 33.65 34.45
CA LYS A 157 7.18 33.19 35.85
C LYS A 157 8.56 33.20 36.53
N GLN A 158 9.61 33.62 35.82
CA GLN A 158 11.00 33.62 36.32
C GLN A 158 11.49 32.22 36.77
N SER A 159 10.98 31.16 36.13
CA SER A 159 11.25 29.76 36.46
C SER A 159 11.91 28.99 35.31
N TYR A 160 12.56 29.71 34.39
CA TYR A 160 13.22 29.15 33.22
C TYR A 160 14.57 28.51 33.58
N ASP A 161 15.01 27.56 32.75
CA ASP A 161 16.31 26.91 32.92
C ASP A 161 17.46 27.82 32.46
N LYS A 162 18.31 28.21 33.41
CA LYS A 162 19.46 29.08 33.18
C LYS A 162 20.55 28.40 32.34
N ASP A 163 20.67 27.07 32.39
CA ASP A 163 21.65 26.34 31.58
C ASP A 163 21.25 26.34 30.11
N THR A 164 19.95 26.18 29.81
CA THR A 164 19.42 26.33 28.46
C THR A 164 19.65 27.74 27.89
N ILE A 165 19.45 28.81 28.68
CA ILE A 165 19.74 30.19 28.27
C ILE A 165 21.24 30.39 27.95
N LYS A 166 22.12 29.80 28.77
CA LYS A 166 23.58 29.85 28.54
C LYS A 166 23.96 29.23 27.19
N ILE A 167 23.35 28.10 26.82
CA ILE A 167 23.60 27.44 25.53
C ILE A 167 23.20 28.37 24.38
N TRP A 168 22.00 28.95 24.42
CA TRP A 168 21.54 29.87 23.38
C TRP A 168 22.35 31.16 23.31
N ALA A 169 22.81 31.69 24.44
CA ALA A 169 23.68 32.86 24.48
C ALA A 169 25.03 32.60 23.82
N ALA A 170 25.65 31.44 24.11
CA ALA A 170 26.89 31.02 23.48
C ALA A 170 26.72 30.89 21.95
N GLU A 171 25.63 30.30 21.49
CA GLU A 171 25.31 30.23 20.06
C GLU A 171 25.11 31.62 19.43
N ALA A 172 24.38 32.51 20.09
CA ALA A 172 24.10 33.85 19.60
C ALA A 172 25.37 34.70 19.49
N ILE A 173 26.27 34.62 20.48
CA ILE A 173 27.57 35.31 20.47
C ILE A 173 28.45 34.77 19.33
N ALA A 174 28.48 33.44 19.14
CA ALA A 174 29.30 32.82 18.09
C ALA A 174 28.82 33.17 16.66
N LYS A 175 27.49 33.28 16.45
CA LYS A 175 26.90 33.49 15.12
C LYS A 175 26.81 34.97 14.70
N ASN A 176 26.79 35.92 15.65
CA ASN A 176 26.59 37.34 15.34
C ASN A 176 27.88 38.15 15.53
N LYS A 177 28.44 38.66 14.43
CA LYS A 177 29.67 39.50 14.46
C LYS A 177 29.54 40.73 15.38
N GLY A 178 28.34 41.28 15.55
CA GLY A 178 28.08 42.42 16.43
C GLY A 178 28.11 42.11 17.94
N LEU A 179 28.15 40.83 18.33
CA LEU A 179 28.21 40.37 19.72
C LEU A 179 29.59 39.82 20.10
N SER A 180 30.58 39.84 19.19
CA SER A 180 31.87 39.18 19.39
C SER A 180 32.70 39.75 20.56
N SER A 181 32.37 40.95 21.04
CA SER A 181 33.00 41.58 22.20
C SER A 181 32.39 41.16 23.55
N ILE A 182 31.28 40.42 23.55
CA ILE A 182 30.62 39.95 24.78
C ILE A 182 31.25 38.63 25.22
N VAL A 183 31.67 38.57 26.48
CA VAL A 183 32.04 37.33 27.18
C VAL A 183 30.87 36.94 28.09
N TRP A 184 30.31 35.74 27.89
CA TRP A 184 29.11 35.29 28.61
C TRP A 184 29.23 35.41 30.14
N ASP A 185 30.37 34.99 30.70
CA ASP A 185 30.57 34.98 32.15
C ASP A 185 30.55 36.38 32.78
N ASP A 186 30.87 37.43 32.01
CA ASP A 186 30.86 38.81 32.46
C ASP A 186 29.45 39.40 32.45
N VAL A 187 28.56 38.90 31.57
CA VAL A 187 27.22 39.47 31.35
C VAL A 187 26.07 38.61 31.85
N LYS A 188 26.31 37.35 32.22
CA LYS A 188 25.25 36.37 32.57
C LYS A 188 24.25 36.89 33.61
N ASN A 189 24.73 37.59 34.64
CA ASN A 189 23.85 38.13 35.69
C ASN A 189 22.95 39.26 35.14
N SER A 190 23.49 40.11 34.26
CA SER A 190 22.72 41.17 33.59
C SER A 190 21.72 40.62 32.58
N VAL A 191 22.05 39.51 31.90
CA VAL A 191 21.12 38.81 31.01
C VAL A 191 19.95 38.24 31.81
N PHE A 192 20.21 37.54 32.91
CA PHE A 192 19.13 37.00 33.76
C PHE A 192 18.28 38.11 34.39
N ASP A 193 18.92 39.17 34.91
CA ASP A 193 18.18 40.32 35.48
C ASP A 193 17.27 41.00 34.44
N ALA A 194 17.72 41.08 33.18
CA ALA A 194 16.89 41.61 32.10
C ALA A 194 15.72 40.67 31.74
N LEU A 195 15.97 39.36 31.60
CA LEU A 195 14.93 38.37 31.32
C LEU A 195 13.88 38.31 32.43
N ASP A 196 14.28 38.47 33.70
CA ASP A 196 13.36 38.42 34.84
C ASP A 196 12.40 39.63 34.89
N LYS A 197 12.77 40.74 34.24
CA LYS A 197 12.04 42.02 34.29
C LYS A 197 11.23 42.32 33.03
N ILE A 198 11.61 41.77 31.87
CA ILE A 198 10.87 41.93 30.62
C ILE A 198 9.54 41.17 30.68
N SER A 199 8.46 41.80 30.21
CA SER A 199 7.18 41.12 29.99
C SER A 199 7.17 40.41 28.63
N PHE A 200 6.77 39.14 28.57
CA PHE A 200 6.70 38.36 27.33
C PHE A 200 5.25 38.07 26.94
N GLU A 201 4.89 38.32 25.67
CA GLU A 201 3.54 38.09 25.14
C GLU A 201 3.57 37.34 23.80
N THR A 202 2.51 36.58 23.52
CA THR A 202 2.35 35.82 22.26
C THR A 202 1.23 36.41 21.41
N ILE A 203 1.44 36.47 20.10
CA ILE A 203 0.47 36.93 19.10
C ILE A 203 0.23 35.77 18.12
N TYR A 204 -1.03 35.33 18.04
CA TYR A 204 -1.49 34.22 17.21
C TYR A 204 -2.17 34.72 15.93
N PRO A 205 -2.25 33.89 14.88
CA PRO A 205 -3.13 34.14 13.75
C PRO A 205 -4.55 34.54 14.17
N ASP A 206 -5.12 33.86 15.17
CA ASP A 206 -6.46 34.14 15.69
C ASP A 206 -6.60 35.51 16.35
N THR A 207 -5.51 36.10 16.83
CA THR A 207 -5.52 37.48 17.34
C THR A 207 -5.38 38.53 16.23
N LEU A 208 -4.75 38.18 15.11
CA LEU A 208 -4.59 39.06 13.95
C LEU A 208 -5.82 39.04 13.03
N ASN A 209 -6.49 37.89 12.91
CA ASN A 209 -7.67 37.71 12.04
C ASN A 209 -8.76 38.77 12.27
N PRO A 210 -9.21 39.08 13.51
CA PRO A 210 -10.23 40.11 13.75
C PRO A 210 -9.74 41.53 13.41
N LEU A 211 -8.45 41.82 13.60
CA LEU A 211 -7.86 43.11 13.24
C LEU A 211 -7.85 43.29 11.72
N ILE A 212 -7.64 42.22 10.95
CA ILE A 212 -7.72 42.26 9.48
C ILE A 212 -9.15 42.50 9.00
N GLU A 213 -10.13 41.78 9.57
CA GLU A 213 -11.54 41.95 9.20
C GLU A 213 -12.05 43.36 9.46
N THR A 214 -11.62 43.98 10.57
CA THR A 214 -12.03 45.35 10.89
C THR A 214 -11.28 46.43 10.09
N ASN A 215 -10.31 46.05 9.25
CA ASN A 215 -9.51 46.97 8.41
C ASN A 215 -9.45 46.49 6.94
N PRO A 216 -10.52 46.69 6.15
CA PRO A 216 -10.62 46.22 4.76
C PRO A 216 -9.51 46.73 3.81
N GLU A 217 -9.01 47.94 4.06
CA GLU A 217 -7.90 48.54 3.31
C GLU A 217 -6.60 47.76 3.52
N ILE A 218 -6.31 47.35 4.77
CA ILE A 218 -5.14 46.52 5.09
C ILE A 218 -5.35 45.11 4.52
N LYS A 219 -6.56 44.57 4.61
CA LYS A 219 -6.94 43.27 4.05
C LYS A 219 -6.65 43.18 2.54
N SER A 220 -7.06 44.18 1.76
CA SER A 220 -6.80 44.25 0.31
C SER A 220 -5.36 44.63 -0.06
N MET A 221 -4.61 45.21 0.89
CA MET A 221 -3.18 45.50 0.72
C MET A 221 -2.34 44.23 0.71
N PHE A 222 -2.59 43.29 1.63
CA PHE A 222 -1.78 42.09 1.80
C PHE A 222 -2.33 40.82 1.15
N PHE A 223 -3.60 40.80 0.74
CA PHE A 223 -4.21 39.62 0.14
C PHE A 223 -4.92 39.96 -1.18
N GLU A 224 -4.83 39.05 -2.14
CA GLU A 224 -5.69 39.10 -3.33
C GLU A 224 -7.07 38.61 -2.91
N LEU A 225 -8.00 39.56 -2.75
CA LEU A 225 -9.36 39.26 -2.34
C LEU A 225 -10.15 38.75 -3.54
N LYS A 226 -10.47 37.46 -3.51
CA LYS A 226 -11.53 36.92 -4.35
C LYS A 226 -12.83 36.91 -3.56
N PRO A 227 -13.95 37.36 -4.16
CA PRO A 227 -15.24 37.21 -3.53
C PRO A 227 -15.45 35.72 -3.23
N ILE A 228 -15.85 35.41 -1.99
CA ILE A 228 -16.49 34.13 -1.75
C ILE A 228 -17.77 34.18 -2.53
N LEU A 229 -17.78 33.47 -3.64
CA LEU A 229 -18.99 32.88 -4.17
C LEU A 229 -19.54 32.00 -3.04
N ASP A 230 -20.29 32.62 -2.11
CA ASP A 230 -20.98 31.88 -1.07
C ASP A 230 -21.93 30.92 -1.77
N LEU A 231 -22.25 29.77 -1.18
CA LEU A 231 -23.06 28.76 -1.88
C LEU A 231 -24.34 29.37 -2.47
N LYS A 232 -24.91 30.36 -1.79
CA LYS A 232 -26.08 31.14 -2.20
C LYS A 232 -25.78 32.11 -3.33
N SER A 233 -24.62 32.74 -3.39
CA SER A 233 -24.14 33.59 -4.49
C SER A 233 -23.61 32.81 -5.67
N PHE A 234 -23.09 31.59 -5.47
CA PHE A 234 -22.80 30.61 -6.52
C PHE A 234 -24.07 30.01 -7.08
N GLU A 235 -25.03 29.64 -6.24
CA GLU A 235 -26.41 29.38 -6.66
C GLU A 235 -27.00 30.61 -7.34
N LYS A 236 -26.73 31.83 -6.88
CA LYS A 236 -27.24 33.05 -7.54
C LYS A 236 -26.54 33.35 -8.86
N LEU A 237 -25.26 33.02 -9.02
CA LEU A 237 -24.52 33.13 -10.27
C LEU A 237 -24.85 31.98 -11.22
N LEU A 238 -25.14 30.78 -10.73
CA LEU A 238 -25.79 29.69 -11.48
C LEU A 238 -27.18 30.15 -11.92
N VAL A 239 -28.00 30.70 -11.02
CA VAL A 239 -29.34 31.23 -11.32
C VAL A 239 -29.29 32.47 -12.21
N GLU A 240 -28.29 33.34 -12.09
CA GLU A 240 -28.11 34.53 -12.93
C GLU A 240 -27.52 34.15 -14.30
N ARG A 241 -26.71 33.09 -14.38
CA ARG A 241 -26.21 32.48 -15.62
C ARG A 241 -27.28 31.62 -16.30
N GLU A 242 -28.13 30.94 -15.54
CA GLU A 242 -29.39 30.31 -15.98
C GLU A 242 -30.39 31.39 -16.46
N LYS A 243 -30.42 32.56 -15.79
CA LYS A 243 -31.16 33.75 -16.25
C LYS A 243 -30.56 34.45 -17.47
N ALA A 244 -29.25 34.38 -17.67
CA ALA A 244 -28.58 34.88 -18.86
C ALA A 244 -28.70 33.89 -20.05
N ALA A 245 -28.79 32.58 -19.76
CA ALA A 245 -29.15 31.53 -20.71
C ALA A 245 -30.66 31.50 -21.04
N LEU A 246 -31.47 32.28 -20.31
CA LEU A 246 -32.93 32.40 -20.45
C LEU A 246 -33.38 33.30 -21.62
N GLN A 247 -32.62 33.32 -22.71
CA GLN A 247 -33.12 33.75 -24.01
C GLN A 247 -33.04 32.56 -24.97
N PHE A 248 -34.13 31.78 -25.01
CA PHE A 248 -34.81 31.27 -26.22
C PHE A 248 -35.81 30.20 -25.78
N CYS A 249 -37.06 30.60 -25.55
CA CYS A 249 -38.18 29.68 -25.60
C CYS A 249 -38.50 29.42 -27.07
N ASP A 250 -37.86 28.41 -27.64
CA ASP A 250 -38.34 27.76 -28.86
C ASP A 250 -38.32 26.25 -28.59
N THR A 251 -39.47 25.60 -28.67
CA THR A 251 -39.60 24.14 -28.49
C THR A 251 -38.58 23.43 -29.41
N GLY A 252 -37.79 22.49 -28.91
CA GLY A 252 -36.84 21.71 -29.73
C GLY A 252 -37.56 20.89 -30.83
N LEU A 253 -36.83 20.46 -31.86
CA LEU A 253 -37.42 19.75 -33.01
C LEU A 253 -38.17 18.46 -32.60
N LEU A 254 -37.65 17.72 -31.62
CA LEU A 254 -38.28 16.52 -31.07
C LEU A 254 -39.69 16.81 -30.50
N GLU A 255 -39.83 17.87 -29.72
CA GLU A 255 -41.11 18.26 -29.10
C GLU A 255 -42.10 18.81 -30.12
N ARG A 256 -41.62 19.57 -31.12
CA ARG A 256 -42.47 20.04 -32.23
C ARG A 256 -43.05 18.85 -32.99
N ARG A 257 -42.21 17.85 -33.29
CA ARG A 257 -42.66 16.65 -34.00
C ARG A 257 -43.65 15.82 -33.20
N LEU A 258 -43.46 15.69 -31.89
CA LEU A 258 -44.46 15.06 -31.02
C LEU A 258 -45.80 15.81 -31.07
N LYS A 259 -45.77 17.15 -31.00
CA LYS A 259 -46.99 17.97 -31.10
C LYS A 259 -47.72 17.76 -32.43
N GLU A 260 -46.98 17.68 -33.54
CA GLU A 260 -47.54 17.42 -34.87
C GLU A 260 -48.21 16.05 -34.97
N LYS A 261 -47.61 15.01 -34.38
CA LYS A 261 -48.16 13.64 -34.45
C LYS A 261 -49.25 13.35 -33.41
N ASN A 262 -49.12 13.89 -32.20
CA ASN A 262 -50.05 13.65 -31.11
C ASN A 262 -50.03 14.79 -30.07
N GLU A 263 -50.97 15.71 -30.22
CA GLU A 263 -51.12 16.88 -29.35
C GLU A 263 -51.41 16.51 -27.88
N ALA A 264 -52.12 15.41 -27.63
CA ALA A 264 -52.44 14.97 -26.27
C ALA A 264 -51.20 14.49 -25.51
N LEU A 265 -50.35 13.67 -26.14
CA LEU A 265 -49.06 13.25 -25.56
C LEU A 265 -48.10 14.43 -25.41
N PHE A 266 -48.13 15.39 -26.33
CA PHE A 266 -47.39 16.64 -26.17
C PHE A 266 -47.83 17.43 -24.91
N HIS A 267 -49.13 17.60 -24.69
CA HIS A 267 -49.63 18.25 -23.47
C HIS A 267 -49.21 17.48 -22.21
N LYS A 268 -49.24 16.14 -22.26
CA LYS A 268 -48.77 15.28 -21.18
C LYS A 268 -47.28 15.51 -20.86
N LEU A 269 -46.43 15.59 -21.90
CA LEU A 269 -45.02 15.94 -21.74
C LEU A 269 -44.85 17.32 -21.09
N GLN A 270 -45.64 18.33 -21.48
CA GLN A 270 -45.55 19.66 -20.87
C GLN A 270 -45.93 19.65 -19.38
N GLU A 271 -46.94 18.87 -18.98
CA GLU A 271 -47.27 18.67 -17.55
C GLU A 271 -46.11 18.03 -16.79
N THR A 272 -45.51 16.97 -17.35
CA THR A 272 -44.33 16.32 -16.76
C THR A 272 -43.17 17.28 -16.63
N LYS A 273 -42.86 18.06 -17.67
CA LYS A 273 -41.78 19.06 -17.65
C LYS A 273 -42.01 20.12 -16.58
N GLN A 274 -43.26 20.57 -16.39
CA GLN A 274 -43.60 21.54 -15.34
C GLN A 274 -43.37 20.99 -13.94
N VAL A 275 -43.73 19.73 -13.69
CA VAL A 275 -43.50 19.09 -12.38
C VAL A 275 -42.01 18.83 -12.16
N ALA A 276 -41.34 18.20 -13.13
CA ALA A 276 -39.92 17.89 -13.05
C ALA A 276 -39.06 19.15 -12.86
N SER A 277 -39.40 20.26 -13.52
CA SER A 277 -38.70 21.55 -13.30
C SER A 277 -38.75 22.02 -11.85
N ARG A 278 -39.84 21.75 -11.11
CA ARG A 278 -39.90 22.09 -9.68
C ARG A 278 -38.98 21.20 -8.86
N ILE A 279 -38.87 19.92 -9.22
CA ILE A 279 -38.00 18.95 -8.55
C ILE A 279 -36.53 19.33 -8.79
N PHE A 280 -36.14 19.60 -10.04
CA PHE A 280 -34.81 20.11 -10.40
C PHE A 280 -34.47 21.37 -9.59
N ASN A 281 -35.35 22.37 -9.57
CA ASN A 281 -35.11 23.60 -8.81
C ASN A 281 -35.02 23.41 -7.29
N THR A 282 -35.56 22.32 -6.75
CA THR A 282 -35.57 22.05 -5.31
C THR A 282 -34.31 21.30 -4.87
N TYR A 283 -33.80 20.40 -5.72
CA TYR A 283 -32.75 19.44 -5.34
C TYR A 283 -31.50 19.48 -6.24
N SER A 284 -31.38 20.43 -7.18
CA SER A 284 -30.21 20.58 -8.06
C SER A 284 -28.89 20.87 -7.32
N ALA A 285 -28.96 21.30 -6.07
CA ALA A 285 -27.78 21.49 -5.21
C ALA A 285 -27.15 20.16 -4.73
N ASN A 286 -27.85 19.03 -4.89
CA ASN A 286 -27.37 17.73 -4.45
C ASN A 286 -26.41 17.14 -5.51
N PHE A 287 -25.20 16.74 -5.10
CA PHE A 287 -24.26 15.94 -5.90
C PHE A 287 -23.79 16.55 -7.24
N ILE A 288 -23.39 17.82 -7.25
CA ILE A 288 -22.94 18.60 -8.43
C ILE A 288 -21.72 18.00 -9.19
N LEU A 289 -21.07 16.94 -8.69
CA LEU A 289 -19.73 16.51 -9.14
C LEU A 289 -19.66 15.83 -10.52
N TYR A 290 -20.78 15.54 -11.19
CA TYR A 290 -20.83 14.80 -12.47
C TYR A 290 -21.28 15.67 -13.66
N SER A 291 -22.57 16.00 -13.69
CA SER A 291 -23.20 17.04 -14.51
C SER A 291 -23.91 18.01 -13.57
N PHE A 292 -24.42 19.12 -14.07
CA PHE A 292 -25.14 20.07 -13.21
C PHE A 292 -26.53 19.56 -12.76
N HIS A 293 -26.99 18.38 -13.24
CA HIS A 293 -28.26 17.72 -12.89
C HIS A 293 -29.46 18.68 -12.78
N ASN A 294 -29.40 19.77 -13.54
CA ASN A 294 -30.34 20.87 -13.49
C ASN A 294 -31.27 20.81 -14.70
N LYS A 295 -32.25 21.71 -14.67
CA LYS A 295 -33.24 21.81 -15.74
C LYS A 295 -32.56 22.10 -17.09
N GLU A 296 -31.52 22.93 -17.09
CA GLU A 296 -30.81 23.39 -18.28
C GLU A 296 -30.08 22.25 -18.97
N HIS A 297 -29.44 21.36 -18.21
CA HIS A 297 -28.85 20.12 -18.75
C HIS A 297 -29.93 19.24 -19.40
N SER A 298 -31.05 18.98 -18.71
CA SER A 298 -32.17 18.20 -19.28
C SER A 298 -32.76 18.83 -20.54
N VAL A 299 -32.83 20.17 -20.61
CA VAL A 299 -33.23 20.92 -21.81
C VAL A 299 -32.19 20.80 -22.92
N SER A 300 -30.89 20.89 -22.59
CA SER A 300 -29.78 20.76 -23.52
C SER A 300 -29.78 19.38 -24.17
N VAL A 301 -29.88 18.30 -23.38
CA VAL A 301 -29.95 16.91 -23.88
C VAL A 301 -31.15 16.71 -24.81
N SER A 302 -32.34 17.20 -24.43
CA SER A 302 -33.53 17.15 -25.29
C SER A 302 -33.33 17.90 -26.62
N ARG A 303 -32.64 19.05 -26.57
CA ARG A 303 -32.30 19.83 -27.77
C ARG A 303 -31.26 19.12 -28.63
N LEU A 304 -30.21 18.56 -28.04
CA LEU A 304 -29.20 17.77 -28.74
C LEU A 304 -29.82 16.56 -29.43
N LEU A 305 -30.79 15.89 -28.79
CA LEU A 305 -31.55 14.82 -29.43
C LEU A 305 -32.24 15.29 -30.71
N GLY A 306 -33.07 16.34 -30.62
CA GLY A 306 -33.88 16.80 -31.74
C GLY A 306 -33.09 17.54 -32.83
N ASP A 307 -32.06 18.28 -32.45
CA ASP A 307 -31.34 19.18 -33.36
C ASP A 307 -30.05 18.56 -33.91
N LYS A 308 -29.53 17.52 -33.24
CA LYS A 308 -28.21 16.98 -33.54
C LYS A 308 -28.16 15.46 -33.71
N VAL A 309 -28.78 14.69 -32.83
CA VAL A 309 -28.71 13.22 -32.89
C VAL A 309 -29.69 12.64 -33.91
N LEU A 310 -30.87 13.24 -34.02
CA LEU A 310 -31.92 12.84 -34.94
C LEU A 310 -31.93 13.78 -36.15
N ASP A 311 -31.76 13.22 -37.34
CA ASP A 311 -32.08 13.95 -38.57
C ASP A 311 -33.60 14.00 -38.80
N GLN A 312 -34.01 14.74 -39.84
CA GLN A 312 -35.42 14.90 -40.17
C GLN A 312 -36.10 13.58 -40.54
N LEU A 313 -35.39 12.65 -41.19
CA LEU A 313 -35.94 11.34 -41.60
C LEU A 313 -36.18 10.45 -40.38
N MET A 314 -35.25 10.42 -39.43
CA MET A 314 -35.39 9.68 -38.17
C MET A 314 -36.54 10.24 -37.34
N LEU A 315 -36.69 11.57 -37.25
CA LEU A 315 -37.83 12.20 -36.58
C LEU A 315 -39.17 11.86 -37.27
N ASP A 316 -39.18 11.67 -38.59
CA ASP A 316 -40.37 11.24 -39.34
C ASP A 316 -40.70 9.76 -39.08
N ASP A 317 -39.68 8.90 -38.97
CA ASP A 317 -39.81 7.45 -38.78
C ASP A 317 -40.32 7.07 -37.37
N LEU A 318 -39.97 7.85 -36.33
CA LEU A 318 -40.43 7.58 -34.96
C LEU A 318 -41.95 7.74 -34.83
N ASN A 319 -42.62 6.78 -34.17
CA ASN A 319 -44.05 6.89 -33.90
C ASN A 319 -44.35 7.86 -32.73
N GLU A 320 -45.61 8.25 -32.56
CA GLU A 320 -46.02 9.22 -31.53
C GLU A 320 -45.69 8.78 -30.10
N VAL A 321 -45.68 7.48 -29.82
CA VAL A 321 -45.31 6.94 -28.52
C VAL A 321 -43.79 6.97 -28.34
N GLU A 322 -43.02 6.57 -29.34
CA GLU A 322 -41.56 6.62 -29.28
C GLU A 322 -41.06 8.06 -29.07
N LEU A 323 -41.66 9.04 -29.75
CA LEU A 323 -41.39 10.46 -29.55
C LEU A 323 -41.72 10.90 -28.11
N TYR A 324 -42.85 10.46 -27.56
CA TYR A 324 -43.23 10.78 -26.19
C TYR A 324 -42.29 10.14 -25.16
N VAL A 325 -41.97 8.84 -25.34
CA VAL A 325 -41.06 8.09 -24.47
C VAL A 325 -39.69 8.73 -24.48
N LEU A 326 -39.12 9.00 -25.66
CA LEU A 326 -37.80 9.61 -25.80
C LEU A 326 -37.75 11.02 -25.21
N ALA A 327 -38.76 11.86 -25.48
CA ALA A 327 -38.78 13.24 -24.96
C ALA A 327 -38.99 13.29 -23.44
N SER A 328 -39.83 12.42 -22.88
CA SER A 328 -40.01 12.31 -21.43
C SER A 328 -38.77 11.74 -20.75
N ALA A 329 -38.17 10.69 -21.33
CA ALA A 329 -36.94 10.11 -20.79
C ALA A 329 -35.78 11.10 -20.81
N ALA A 330 -35.59 11.83 -21.91
CA ALA A 330 -34.56 12.86 -22.03
C ALA A 330 -34.69 13.94 -20.96
N TYR A 331 -35.91 14.36 -20.63
CA TYR A 331 -36.13 15.35 -19.59
C TYR A 331 -36.02 14.82 -18.16
N LEU A 332 -36.06 13.49 -17.98
CA LEU A 332 -36.09 12.84 -16.67
C LEU A 332 -34.85 11.97 -16.39
N HIS A 333 -33.87 11.90 -17.30
CA HIS A 333 -32.73 10.98 -17.20
C HIS A 333 -31.91 11.14 -15.91
N ASP A 334 -31.90 12.35 -15.35
CA ASP A 334 -31.21 12.67 -14.09
C ASP A 334 -32.15 12.87 -12.89
N ILE A 335 -33.46 12.67 -13.04
CA ILE A 335 -34.43 12.96 -11.97
C ILE A 335 -34.17 12.12 -10.70
N GLY A 336 -33.54 10.96 -10.85
CA GLY A 336 -33.24 10.04 -9.75
C GLY A 336 -32.27 10.58 -8.72
N VAL A 337 -31.37 11.49 -9.10
CA VAL A 337 -30.43 12.12 -8.15
C VAL A 337 -31.02 13.38 -7.50
N CYS A 338 -32.12 13.92 -8.04
CA CYS A 338 -32.86 15.06 -7.48
C CYS A 338 -33.81 14.64 -6.35
N ARG A 339 -33.26 13.98 -5.31
CA ARG A 339 -33.96 13.48 -4.13
C ARG A 339 -33.34 14.05 -2.85
N PRO A 340 -34.03 14.01 -1.69
CA PRO A 340 -33.43 14.40 -0.41
C PRO A 340 -32.15 13.62 -0.10
N ASN A 341 -31.13 14.29 0.45
CA ASN A 341 -29.82 13.67 0.72
C ASN A 341 -29.94 12.49 1.69
N GLU A 342 -30.89 12.53 2.63
CA GLU A 342 -31.12 11.45 3.57
C GLU A 342 -31.49 10.11 2.89
N ASP A 343 -32.19 10.15 1.75
CA ASP A 343 -32.56 8.93 1.00
C ASP A 343 -31.32 8.30 0.36
N ILE A 344 -30.44 9.11 -0.23
CA ILE A 344 -29.20 8.65 -0.86
C ILE A 344 -28.22 8.11 0.20
N GLU A 345 -28.11 8.79 1.35
CA GLU A 345 -27.32 8.32 2.50
C GLU A 345 -27.82 6.98 3.05
N GLN A 346 -29.13 6.80 3.18
CA GLN A 346 -29.70 5.53 3.63
C GLN A 346 -29.39 4.39 2.65
N ARG A 347 -29.49 4.67 1.35
CA ARG A 347 -29.12 3.70 0.30
C ARG A 347 -27.63 3.37 0.32
N PHE A 348 -26.77 4.36 0.57
CA PHE A 348 -25.33 4.15 0.71
C PHE A 348 -24.98 3.30 1.94
N LYS A 349 -25.62 3.56 3.08
CA LYS A 349 -25.45 2.74 4.30
C LYS A 349 -25.91 1.30 4.08
N ALA A 350 -27.10 1.11 3.51
CA ALA A 350 -27.61 -0.22 3.17
C ALA A 350 -26.73 -0.97 2.15
N HIS A 351 -26.05 -0.23 1.26
CA HIS A 351 -25.07 -0.81 0.35
C HIS A 351 -23.80 -1.27 1.07
N GLY A 352 -23.30 -0.49 2.05
CA GLY A 352 -22.13 -0.86 2.87
C GLY A 352 -22.34 -2.12 3.73
N ASP A 353 -23.55 -2.33 4.24
CA ASP A 353 -23.90 -3.49 5.07
C ASP A 353 -24.06 -4.80 4.26
N SER A 354 -24.04 -4.74 2.93
CA SER A 354 -24.24 -5.90 2.04
C SER A 354 -22.99 -6.74 1.76
N GLY A 355 -21.84 -6.43 2.39
CA GLY A 355 -20.62 -7.23 2.30
C GLY A 355 -19.85 -7.13 0.96
N GLN A 356 -20.27 -6.25 0.05
CA GLN A 356 -19.51 -5.96 -1.17
C GLN A 356 -18.28 -5.09 -0.85
N ASN A 357 -17.14 -5.48 -1.40
CA ASN A 357 -15.80 -5.00 -1.06
C ASN A 357 -15.55 -3.55 -1.56
N HIS A 358 -16.16 -2.56 -0.91
CA HIS A 358 -16.12 -1.14 -1.33
C HIS A 358 -15.82 -0.16 -0.18
N ALA A 359 -14.95 -0.53 0.76
CA ALA A 359 -14.61 0.27 1.95
C ALA A 359 -13.98 1.66 1.69
N ASN A 360 -13.83 2.10 0.42
CA ASN A 360 -13.14 3.34 0.05
C ASN A 360 -13.93 4.30 -0.86
N LYS A 361 -15.23 4.08 -1.15
CA LYS A 361 -16.02 5.00 -2.00
C LYS A 361 -16.70 6.09 -1.17
N THR A 362 -16.75 7.32 -1.69
CA THR A 362 -17.53 8.40 -1.07
C THR A 362 -19.03 8.28 -1.39
N LEU A 363 -19.88 8.99 -0.64
CA LEU A 363 -21.33 9.04 -0.88
C LEU A 363 -21.65 9.52 -2.30
N GLU A 364 -20.89 10.50 -2.78
CA GLU A 364 -21.02 11.09 -4.10
C GLU A 364 -20.60 10.10 -5.20
N GLU A 365 -19.53 9.34 -4.99
CA GLU A 365 -19.09 8.30 -5.92
C GLU A 365 -20.12 7.18 -6.02
N TYR A 366 -20.73 6.80 -4.89
CA TYR A 366 -21.84 5.85 -4.89
C TYR A 366 -23.05 6.36 -5.66
N ALA A 367 -23.46 7.62 -5.41
CA ALA A 367 -24.60 8.21 -6.08
C ALA A 367 -24.39 8.30 -7.60
N ARG A 368 -23.17 8.63 -8.03
CA ARG A 368 -22.76 8.60 -9.43
C ARG A 368 -22.88 7.20 -10.04
N ASP A 369 -22.29 6.18 -9.40
CA ASP A 369 -22.28 4.82 -9.95
C ASP A 369 -23.71 4.25 -10.08
N HIS A 370 -24.66 4.79 -9.34
CA HIS A 370 -26.04 4.32 -9.27
C HIS A 370 -27.08 5.31 -9.81
N HIS A 371 -26.68 6.43 -10.43
CA HIS A 371 -27.61 7.48 -10.87
C HIS A 371 -28.69 6.94 -11.83
N ALA A 372 -28.30 6.14 -12.82
CA ALA A 372 -29.22 5.50 -13.75
C ALA A 372 -30.23 4.58 -13.05
N TYR A 373 -29.78 3.85 -12.01
CA TYR A 373 -30.66 3.04 -11.17
C TYR A 373 -31.63 3.88 -10.33
N PHE A 374 -31.15 5.00 -9.77
CA PHE A 374 -32.00 5.91 -9.03
C PHE A 374 -33.07 6.53 -9.92
N THR A 375 -32.73 6.87 -11.17
CA THR A 375 -33.69 7.41 -12.15
C THR A 375 -34.78 6.39 -12.47
N TYR A 376 -34.40 5.15 -12.77
CA TYR A 376 -35.36 4.08 -13.03
C TYR A 376 -36.34 3.88 -11.86
N ASP A 377 -35.80 3.71 -10.65
CA ASP A 377 -36.57 3.54 -9.41
C ASP A 377 -37.49 4.75 -9.14
N TYR A 378 -36.97 5.97 -9.30
CA TYR A 378 -37.72 7.19 -9.02
C TYR A 378 -38.90 7.35 -9.97
N ILE A 379 -38.69 7.15 -11.28
CA ILE A 379 -39.75 7.26 -12.29
C ILE A 379 -40.86 6.26 -12.00
N LEU A 380 -40.52 4.99 -11.72
CA LEU A 380 -41.52 3.96 -11.42
C LEU A 380 -42.25 4.18 -10.08
N GLY A 381 -41.56 4.72 -9.07
CA GLY A 381 -42.16 5.06 -7.78
C GLY A 381 -43.05 6.31 -7.81
N HIS A 382 -42.76 7.26 -8.71
CA HIS A 382 -43.37 8.60 -8.68
C HIS A 382 -44.04 9.02 -10.00
N TRP A 383 -44.31 8.09 -10.92
CA TRP A 383 -44.88 8.39 -12.24
C TRP A 383 -46.20 9.20 -12.17
N GLU A 384 -47.07 8.97 -11.18
CA GLU A 384 -48.32 9.74 -10.98
C GLU A 384 -48.03 11.19 -10.61
N ALA A 385 -47.05 11.40 -9.72
CA ALA A 385 -46.61 12.73 -9.31
C ALA A 385 -45.96 13.46 -10.49
N LEU A 386 -45.12 12.76 -11.27
CA LEU A 386 -44.50 13.24 -12.51
C LEU A 386 -45.50 13.42 -13.67
N LYS A 387 -46.79 13.14 -13.47
CA LYS A 387 -47.85 13.26 -14.48
C LYS A 387 -47.58 12.46 -15.76
N LEU A 388 -46.84 11.35 -15.67
CA LEU A 388 -46.59 10.48 -16.83
C LEU A 388 -47.84 9.72 -17.25
N ASP A 389 -47.89 9.27 -18.50
CA ASP A 389 -48.89 8.31 -18.95
C ASP A 389 -48.62 6.93 -18.30
N PRO A 390 -49.61 6.32 -17.61
CA PRO A 390 -49.44 5.03 -16.95
C PRO A 390 -49.01 3.91 -17.89
N SER A 391 -49.36 4.01 -19.18
CA SER A 391 -49.11 2.97 -20.18
C SER A 391 -47.63 2.89 -20.55
N TRP A 392 -46.92 4.01 -20.48
CA TRP A 392 -45.55 4.13 -20.98
C TRP A 392 -44.52 4.44 -19.90
N LYS A 393 -44.92 4.52 -18.63
CA LYS A 393 -44.02 4.81 -17.50
C LYS A 393 -42.81 3.86 -17.42
N GLU A 394 -43.00 2.57 -17.70
CA GLU A 394 -41.92 1.57 -17.65
C GLU A 394 -40.98 1.70 -18.85
N ALA A 395 -41.51 1.97 -20.04
CA ALA A 395 -40.70 2.33 -21.20
C ALA A 395 -39.86 3.59 -20.94
N ILE A 396 -40.46 4.63 -20.36
CA ILE A 396 -39.77 5.88 -20.00
C ILE A 396 -38.68 5.61 -18.97
N ALA A 397 -38.97 4.82 -17.94
CA ALA A 397 -37.97 4.45 -16.92
C ALA A 397 -36.79 3.68 -17.52
N LEU A 398 -37.06 2.69 -18.40
CA LEU A 398 -36.02 1.89 -19.07
C LEU A 398 -35.18 2.71 -20.06
N VAL A 399 -35.75 3.72 -20.71
CA VAL A 399 -35.00 4.61 -21.61
C VAL A 399 -34.18 5.62 -20.80
N ALA A 400 -34.74 6.15 -19.70
CA ALA A 400 -34.12 7.20 -18.89
C ALA A 400 -33.05 6.69 -17.91
N GLY A 401 -33.08 5.40 -17.54
CA GLY A 401 -32.21 4.82 -16.52
C GLY A 401 -31.98 3.33 -16.72
N GLU A 402 -31.50 2.65 -15.68
CA GLU A 402 -31.14 1.23 -15.72
C GLU A 402 -31.70 0.46 -14.54
N THR A 403 -31.93 -0.84 -14.70
CA THR A 403 -32.39 -1.73 -13.64
C THR A 403 -31.31 -2.78 -13.37
N LYS A 404 -31.15 -3.18 -12.10
CA LYS A 404 -30.17 -4.20 -11.70
C LYS A 404 -30.46 -5.58 -12.30
N ASP A 405 -31.72 -5.86 -12.62
CA ASP A 405 -32.20 -7.20 -12.97
C ASP A 405 -32.55 -7.36 -14.46
N ARG A 406 -32.47 -6.29 -15.25
CA ARG A 406 -32.84 -6.30 -16.68
C ARG A 406 -31.83 -5.54 -17.52
N ASP A 407 -31.20 -6.24 -18.46
CA ASP A 407 -30.43 -5.62 -19.54
C ASP A 407 -31.37 -4.86 -20.47
N VAL A 408 -31.14 -3.56 -20.67
CA VAL A 408 -31.90 -2.71 -21.60
C VAL A 408 -31.87 -3.29 -23.01
N TYR A 409 -30.77 -3.95 -23.41
CA TYR A 409 -30.59 -4.57 -24.73
C TYR A 409 -31.14 -6.00 -24.83
N ALA A 410 -31.91 -6.48 -23.85
CA ALA A 410 -32.56 -7.78 -23.91
C ALA A 410 -33.61 -7.87 -25.05
N ASP A 411 -33.83 -9.07 -25.59
CA ASP A 411 -34.67 -9.31 -26.76
C ASP A 411 -36.12 -8.80 -26.60
N ASN A 412 -36.69 -8.91 -25.40
CA ASN A 412 -38.05 -8.46 -25.08
C ASN A 412 -38.22 -6.92 -25.13
N ASN A 413 -37.13 -6.17 -25.10
CA ASN A 413 -37.16 -4.70 -25.10
C ASN A 413 -37.16 -4.09 -26.52
N PHE A 414 -36.83 -4.87 -27.55
CA PHE A 414 -36.84 -4.40 -28.96
C PHE A 414 -38.25 -4.26 -29.54
N GLU A 415 -39.20 -5.01 -29.00
CA GLU A 415 -40.62 -4.99 -29.40
C GLU A 415 -41.51 -4.66 -28.20
N TYR A 416 -41.02 -3.81 -27.30
CA TYR A 416 -41.73 -3.49 -26.06
C TYR A 416 -43.11 -2.90 -26.36
N ASP A 417 -44.15 -3.45 -25.76
CA ASP A 417 -45.51 -2.93 -25.84
C ASP A 417 -46.14 -2.83 -24.45
N TYR A 418 -47.17 -1.99 -24.34
CA TYR A 418 -47.99 -1.95 -23.13
C TYR A 418 -49.08 -3.03 -23.19
N ARG A 419 -48.95 -4.06 -22.37
CA ARG A 419 -49.96 -5.13 -22.14
C ARG A 419 -50.42 -5.87 -23.43
N GLY A 420 -49.53 -6.12 -24.38
CA GLY A 420 -49.86 -6.72 -25.68
C GLY A 420 -50.51 -5.72 -26.65
N GLY A 421 -50.20 -4.44 -26.49
CA GLY A 421 -50.71 -3.35 -27.32
C GLY A 421 -50.25 -3.45 -28.78
N ARG A 422 -50.94 -2.74 -29.69
CA ARG A 422 -50.57 -2.74 -31.12
C ARG A 422 -49.34 -1.88 -31.42
N THR A 423 -49.04 -0.90 -30.58
CA THR A 423 -47.89 0.01 -30.75
C THR A 423 -46.69 -0.58 -30.04
N LYS A 424 -45.60 -0.77 -30.77
CA LYS A 424 -44.32 -1.26 -30.26
C LYS A 424 -43.33 -0.10 -30.15
N VAL A 425 -42.45 -0.18 -29.16
CA VAL A 425 -41.39 0.78 -28.88
C VAL A 425 -40.07 0.01 -28.80
N CYS A 426 -39.04 0.47 -29.51
CA CYS A 426 -37.71 -0.12 -29.40
C CYS A 426 -36.93 0.58 -28.28
N ILE A 427 -37.01 0.05 -27.07
CA ILE A 427 -36.31 0.62 -25.89
C ILE A 427 -34.79 0.72 -26.11
N PRO A 428 -34.07 -0.32 -26.60
CA PRO A 428 -32.63 -0.23 -26.81
C PRO A 428 -32.23 0.89 -27.76
N TYR A 429 -33.04 1.13 -28.79
CA TYR A 429 -32.80 2.18 -29.78
C TYR A 429 -32.97 3.58 -29.15
N LEU A 430 -34.08 3.82 -28.45
CA LEU A 430 -34.33 5.11 -27.79
C LEU A 430 -33.31 5.37 -26.67
N TYR A 431 -32.96 4.35 -25.88
CA TYR A 431 -31.92 4.42 -24.86
C TYR A 431 -30.56 4.79 -25.47
N THR A 432 -30.20 4.18 -26.60
CA THR A 432 -28.95 4.48 -27.32
C THR A 432 -28.92 5.94 -27.78
N LEU A 433 -30.02 6.44 -28.36
CA LEU A 433 -30.11 7.83 -28.82
C LEU A 433 -29.94 8.82 -27.66
N LEU A 434 -30.62 8.57 -26.53
CA LEU A 434 -30.51 9.41 -25.33
C LEU A 434 -29.08 9.41 -24.77
N ASN A 435 -28.46 8.23 -24.63
CA ASN A 435 -27.09 8.12 -24.14
C ASN A 435 -26.08 8.83 -25.05
N ILE A 436 -26.28 8.78 -26.36
CA ILE A 436 -25.44 9.55 -27.30
C ILE A 436 -25.62 11.04 -27.03
N ALA A 437 -26.87 11.53 -26.93
CA ALA A 437 -27.13 12.95 -26.71
C ALA A 437 -26.57 13.48 -25.38
N ASP A 438 -26.74 12.73 -24.29
CA ASP A 438 -26.23 13.09 -22.96
C ASP A 438 -24.70 13.25 -22.97
N ARG A 439 -23.99 12.28 -23.54
CA ARG A 439 -22.52 12.30 -23.60
C ARG A 439 -21.96 13.39 -24.51
N LEU A 440 -22.76 13.88 -25.46
CA LEU A 440 -22.41 14.99 -26.34
C LEU A 440 -22.59 16.36 -25.68
N ASP A 441 -23.25 16.45 -24.52
CA ASP A 441 -23.52 17.69 -23.79
C ASP A 441 -22.30 18.20 -23.00
N VAL A 442 -21.17 18.38 -23.70
CA VAL A 442 -19.89 18.80 -23.10
C VAL A 442 -19.96 20.16 -22.40
N GLU A 443 -20.91 21.00 -22.78
CA GLU A 443 -21.12 22.34 -22.23
C GLU A 443 -21.65 22.30 -20.78
N ASN A 444 -22.29 21.20 -20.37
CA ASN A 444 -22.85 21.00 -19.04
C ASN A 444 -22.06 19.99 -18.20
N LEU A 445 -20.84 19.63 -18.61
CA LEU A 445 -19.95 18.76 -17.84
C LEU A 445 -19.35 19.48 -16.63
N ASN A 446 -19.30 18.77 -15.50
CA ASN A 446 -18.68 19.30 -14.29
C ASN A 446 -17.14 19.20 -14.34
N ALA A 447 -16.44 20.22 -13.84
CA ALA A 447 -14.97 20.20 -13.73
C ALA A 447 -14.46 19.00 -12.91
N ASN A 448 -15.16 18.66 -11.82
CA ASN A 448 -14.81 17.53 -10.94
C ASN A 448 -14.92 16.18 -11.64
N TYR A 449 -15.85 16.04 -12.59
CA TYR A 449 -16.00 14.85 -13.40
C TYR A 449 -14.80 14.68 -14.33
N LEU A 450 -14.53 15.71 -15.13
CA LEU A 450 -13.47 15.70 -16.13
C LEU A 450 -12.08 15.57 -15.49
N LEU A 451 -11.85 16.24 -14.36
CA LEU A 451 -10.54 16.32 -13.72
C LEU A 451 -10.34 15.28 -12.60
N GLN A 452 -11.26 14.34 -12.38
CA GLN A 452 -11.23 13.41 -11.25
C GLN A 452 -9.92 12.63 -11.10
N HIS A 453 -9.27 12.28 -12.21
CA HIS A 453 -8.04 11.47 -12.22
C HIS A 453 -6.79 12.27 -11.84
N TYR A 454 -6.93 13.58 -11.67
CA TYR A 454 -5.85 14.50 -11.31
C TYR A 454 -6.01 15.03 -9.88
N ARG A 455 -6.96 14.48 -9.11
CA ARG A 455 -7.16 14.78 -7.68
C ARG A 455 -5.84 14.54 -6.93
N GLY A 456 -5.28 15.59 -6.34
CA GLY A 456 -4.00 15.56 -5.61
C GLY A 456 -2.87 16.36 -6.26
N MET A 457 -3.03 16.77 -7.52
CA MET A 457 -2.10 17.70 -8.18
C MET A 457 -2.44 19.15 -7.82
N GLU A 458 -1.43 20.03 -7.79
CA GLU A 458 -1.64 21.46 -7.50
C GLU A 458 -2.36 22.12 -8.68
N GLU A 459 -1.93 21.77 -9.89
CA GLU A 459 -2.49 22.18 -11.18
C GLU A 459 -3.94 21.74 -11.35
N HIS A 460 -4.37 20.67 -10.66
CA HIS A 460 -5.78 20.26 -10.65
C HIS A 460 -6.66 21.32 -9.97
N LYS A 461 -6.21 21.92 -8.86
CA LYS A 461 -6.99 22.96 -8.16
C LYS A 461 -7.15 24.19 -9.05
N GLU A 462 -6.06 24.61 -9.69
CA GLU A 462 -6.07 25.73 -10.63
C GLU A 462 -6.94 25.43 -11.85
N SER A 463 -6.79 24.26 -12.47
CA SER A 463 -7.54 23.87 -13.66
C SER A 463 -9.03 23.71 -13.38
N LYS A 464 -9.40 23.16 -12.21
CA LYS A 464 -10.78 23.08 -11.75
C LYS A 464 -11.39 24.47 -11.63
N LYS A 465 -10.72 25.36 -10.89
CA LYS A 465 -11.14 26.75 -10.71
C LYS A 465 -11.26 27.47 -12.05
N LEU A 466 -10.31 27.25 -12.97
CA LEU A 466 -10.30 27.86 -14.29
C LEU A 466 -11.47 27.38 -15.16
N TRP A 467 -11.86 26.10 -15.11
CA TRP A 467 -13.05 25.58 -15.81
C TRP A 467 -14.36 26.14 -15.21
N GLU A 468 -14.40 26.25 -13.89
CA GLU A 468 -15.58 26.76 -13.17
C GLU A 468 -15.76 28.28 -13.37
N GLU A 469 -14.67 29.05 -13.35
CA GLU A 469 -14.65 30.52 -13.53
C GLU A 469 -14.71 30.94 -15.01
N ILE A 470 -14.07 30.20 -15.92
CA ILE A 470 -13.99 30.50 -17.36
C ILE A 470 -14.77 29.42 -18.12
N GLN A 471 -15.94 29.77 -18.67
CA GLN A 471 -16.58 28.92 -19.67
C GLN A 471 -15.67 28.81 -20.88
N TYR A 472 -14.98 27.69 -21.00
CA TYR A 472 -14.33 27.32 -22.24
C TYR A 472 -15.42 27.20 -23.31
N GLY A 473 -15.31 28.01 -24.37
CA GLY A 473 -16.22 28.00 -25.51
C GLY A 473 -16.00 26.78 -26.40
N ILE A 474 -16.07 25.58 -25.81
CA ILE A 474 -15.95 24.30 -26.49
C ILE A 474 -17.36 23.76 -26.64
N TYR A 475 -17.81 23.65 -27.88
CA TYR A 475 -19.14 23.21 -28.21
C TYR A 475 -19.09 22.16 -29.31
N GLY A 476 -20.01 21.21 -29.27
CA GLY A 476 -20.20 20.26 -30.36
C GLY A 476 -20.95 20.92 -31.51
N LYS A 477 -20.42 20.91 -32.72
CA LYS A 477 -21.11 21.32 -33.95
C LYS A 477 -21.29 20.13 -34.87
N ILE A 478 -22.46 20.01 -35.50
CA ILE A 478 -22.66 19.05 -36.57
C ILE A 478 -22.31 19.67 -37.90
N THR A 479 -21.54 18.91 -38.69
CA THR A 479 -21.23 19.25 -40.07
C THR A 479 -22.10 18.41 -41.01
N HIS A 480 -22.19 18.82 -42.28
CA HIS A 480 -23.10 18.24 -43.28
C HIS A 480 -22.81 16.76 -43.68
N GLU A 481 -21.94 16.04 -42.97
CA GLU A 481 -21.45 14.69 -43.35
C GLU A 481 -21.57 13.65 -42.22
N ASP A 482 -22.65 13.66 -41.43
CA ASP A 482 -22.87 12.68 -40.34
C ASP A 482 -21.76 12.69 -39.26
N ARG A 483 -21.09 13.85 -39.11
CA ARG A 483 -19.99 14.05 -38.15
C ARG A 483 -20.36 15.08 -37.08
N ILE A 484 -19.99 14.74 -35.85
CA ILE A 484 -19.92 15.70 -34.76
C ILE A 484 -18.47 16.16 -34.62
N VAL A 485 -18.27 17.47 -34.70
CA VAL A 485 -16.97 18.11 -34.49
C VAL A 485 -17.03 18.88 -33.19
N PHE A 486 -16.18 18.52 -32.23
CA PHE A 486 -15.95 19.34 -31.03
C PHE A 486 -15.00 20.47 -31.39
N GLU A 487 -15.50 21.71 -31.45
CA GLU A 487 -14.74 22.91 -31.81
C GLU A 487 -14.66 23.86 -30.62
N GLY A 488 -13.51 24.50 -30.44
CA GLY A 488 -13.32 25.51 -29.40
C GLY A 488 -11.86 25.89 -29.19
N GLN A 489 -11.58 26.70 -28.18
CA GLN A 489 -10.23 27.02 -27.74
C GLN A 489 -10.03 26.56 -26.29
N CYS A 490 -8.92 25.89 -26.03
CA CYS A 490 -8.54 25.41 -24.70
C CYS A 490 -7.07 25.72 -24.43
N ASP A 491 -6.82 26.68 -23.55
CA ASP A 491 -5.47 27.14 -23.23
C ASP A 491 -4.84 26.38 -22.05
N ASN A 492 -5.62 25.57 -21.33
CA ASN A 492 -5.14 24.76 -20.21
C ASN A 492 -4.94 23.30 -20.61
N GLN A 493 -3.78 22.75 -20.25
CA GLN A 493 -3.35 21.42 -20.66
C GLN A 493 -4.19 20.30 -20.01
N LEU A 494 -4.45 20.36 -18.70
CA LEU A 494 -5.18 19.31 -17.99
C LEU A 494 -6.63 19.24 -18.45
N ILE A 495 -7.25 20.40 -18.64
CA ILE A 495 -8.60 20.52 -19.17
C ILE A 495 -8.68 19.90 -20.58
N TYR A 496 -7.75 20.24 -21.47
CA TYR A 496 -7.71 19.66 -22.81
C TYR A 496 -7.55 18.13 -22.77
N ILE A 497 -6.64 17.61 -21.94
CA ILE A 497 -6.42 16.16 -21.81
C ILE A 497 -7.69 15.45 -21.33
N SER A 498 -8.34 16.00 -20.30
CA SER A 498 -9.58 15.45 -19.76
C SER A 498 -10.74 15.48 -20.77
N LEU A 499 -10.89 16.58 -21.50
CA LEU A 499 -11.89 16.68 -22.58
C LEU A 499 -11.62 15.70 -23.70
N ASN A 500 -10.36 15.60 -24.15
CA ASN A 500 -10.00 14.68 -25.22
C ASN A 500 -10.30 13.23 -24.82
N ARG A 501 -10.01 12.86 -23.56
CA ARG A 501 -10.40 11.56 -22.99
C ARG A 501 -11.91 11.34 -23.07
N HIS A 502 -12.72 12.28 -22.60
CA HIS A 502 -14.19 12.19 -22.67
C HIS A 502 -14.70 11.99 -24.11
N ILE A 503 -14.12 12.71 -25.08
CA ILE A 503 -14.45 12.58 -26.50
C ILE A 503 -14.11 11.17 -27.02
N GLN A 504 -12.92 10.64 -26.70
CA GLN A 504 -12.53 9.29 -27.11
C GLN A 504 -13.41 8.20 -26.48
N GLU A 505 -13.72 8.33 -25.19
CA GLU A 505 -14.62 7.40 -24.49
C GLU A 505 -16.03 7.43 -25.10
N THR A 506 -16.54 8.62 -25.41
CA THR A 506 -17.83 8.80 -26.06
C THR A 506 -17.88 8.17 -27.44
N LYS A 507 -16.83 8.31 -28.24
CA LYS A 507 -16.70 7.62 -29.52
C LYS A 507 -16.78 6.10 -29.36
N HIS A 508 -15.99 5.55 -28.44
CA HIS A 508 -15.96 4.11 -28.22
C HIS A 508 -17.30 3.54 -27.75
N GLN A 509 -17.97 4.21 -26.81
CA GLN A 509 -19.26 3.76 -26.30
C GLN A 509 -20.37 3.88 -27.34
N MET A 510 -20.39 4.96 -28.12
CA MET A 510 -21.36 5.14 -29.21
C MET A 510 -21.29 3.96 -30.20
N ASP A 511 -20.09 3.61 -30.67
CA ASP A 511 -19.91 2.49 -31.60
C ASP A 511 -20.42 1.16 -31.03
N GLN A 512 -20.17 0.90 -29.74
CA GLN A 512 -20.65 -0.31 -29.06
C GLN A 512 -22.17 -0.36 -28.94
N MET A 513 -22.82 0.73 -28.53
CA MET A 513 -24.27 0.78 -28.36
C MET A 513 -24.98 0.67 -29.71
N ILE A 514 -24.51 1.39 -30.73
CA ILE A 514 -25.03 1.31 -32.09
C ILE A 514 -24.89 -0.12 -32.64
N ALA A 515 -23.75 -0.78 -32.41
CA ALA A 515 -23.55 -2.17 -32.84
C ALA A 515 -24.54 -3.13 -32.19
N LYS A 516 -24.84 -2.96 -30.89
CA LYS A 516 -25.85 -3.78 -30.18
C LYS A 516 -27.24 -3.65 -30.80
N VAL A 517 -27.67 -2.43 -31.16
CA VAL A 517 -28.98 -2.21 -31.82
C VAL A 517 -28.98 -2.81 -33.23
N ARG A 518 -27.93 -2.54 -34.02
CA ARG A 518 -27.82 -3.02 -35.41
C ARG A 518 -27.72 -4.54 -35.52
N LYS A 519 -27.15 -5.22 -34.52
CA LYS A 519 -27.08 -6.69 -34.47
C LYS A 519 -28.48 -7.33 -34.54
N ARG A 520 -29.48 -6.69 -33.95
CA ARG A 520 -30.86 -7.19 -33.96
C ARG A 520 -31.64 -6.76 -35.18
N SER A 521 -31.53 -5.48 -35.55
CA SER A 521 -32.23 -4.96 -36.72
C SER A 521 -31.46 -3.83 -37.38
N SER A 522 -31.13 -4.01 -38.65
CA SER A 522 -30.49 -3.01 -39.49
C SER A 522 -31.43 -1.87 -39.92
N GLN A 523 -32.72 -1.95 -39.58
CA GLN A 523 -33.70 -0.93 -39.95
C GLN A 523 -33.55 0.37 -39.14
N TYR A 524 -32.95 0.30 -37.94
CA TYR A 524 -32.73 1.46 -37.09
C TYR A 524 -31.55 2.28 -37.62
N ARG A 525 -31.86 3.53 -37.99
CA ARG A 525 -30.90 4.49 -38.52
C ARG A 525 -30.17 5.20 -37.37
N PHE A 526 -28.98 5.70 -37.64
CA PHE A 526 -28.25 6.60 -36.76
C PHE A 526 -27.58 7.64 -37.66
N SER A 527 -27.75 8.92 -37.35
CA SER A 527 -27.24 10.04 -38.19
C SER A 527 -25.81 10.45 -37.84
N ILE A 528 -25.24 9.88 -36.78
CA ILE A 528 -23.88 10.19 -36.33
C ILE A 528 -23.03 8.95 -36.51
N HIS A 529 -21.98 9.07 -37.32
CA HIS A 529 -21.02 7.98 -37.57
C HIS A 529 -19.60 8.36 -37.19
N PHE A 530 -19.31 9.66 -37.09
CA PHE A 530 -17.96 10.14 -36.78
C PHE A 530 -17.99 11.22 -35.71
N ILE A 531 -17.05 11.12 -34.77
CA ILE A 531 -16.74 12.15 -33.78
C ILE A 531 -15.31 12.62 -34.03
N GLU A 532 -15.13 13.92 -34.24
CA GLU A 532 -13.85 14.58 -34.47
C GLU A 532 -13.56 15.65 -33.40
N GLU A 533 -12.28 15.89 -33.14
CA GLU A 533 -11.79 16.93 -32.23
C GLU A 533 -11.05 18.01 -33.03
N GLN A 534 -11.50 19.25 -32.91
CA GLN A 534 -10.91 20.45 -33.51
C GLN A 534 -10.76 21.56 -32.47
N ILE A 535 -10.21 21.22 -31.30
CA ILE A 535 -9.94 22.17 -30.22
C ILE A 535 -8.57 22.80 -30.45
N LYS A 536 -8.58 24.13 -30.60
CA LYS A 536 -7.39 24.96 -30.71
C LYS A 536 -6.70 25.05 -29.36
N THR A 537 -5.41 24.76 -29.34
CA THR A 537 -4.58 24.85 -28.13
C THR A 537 -3.34 25.69 -28.43
N PRO A 538 -2.82 26.48 -27.47
CA PRO A 538 -1.58 27.24 -27.64
C PRO A 538 -0.34 26.34 -27.68
N PHE A 539 -0.48 25.08 -27.27
CA PHE A 539 0.59 24.07 -27.31
C PHE A 539 0.85 23.64 -28.76
N SER A 540 2.10 23.78 -29.21
CA SER A 540 2.52 23.54 -30.60
C SER A 540 2.65 22.06 -30.97
N GLN A 541 2.78 21.18 -29.97
CA GLN A 541 2.91 19.72 -30.14
C GLN A 541 2.06 18.98 -29.10
N LYS A 542 1.28 18.00 -29.57
CA LYS A 542 0.43 17.13 -28.76
C LYS A 542 1.00 15.71 -28.79
N TRP A 543 1.80 15.34 -27.79
CA TRP A 543 2.33 13.97 -27.64
C TRP A 543 1.78 13.35 -26.36
N GLY A 544 1.11 12.22 -26.49
CA GLY A 544 0.71 11.38 -25.38
C GLY A 544 1.51 10.08 -25.35
N PHE A 545 1.44 9.35 -24.24
CA PHE A 545 1.86 7.95 -24.27
C PHE A 545 1.01 7.21 -25.31
N SER A 546 1.69 6.54 -26.24
CA SER A 546 1.06 5.62 -27.17
C SER A 546 1.44 4.20 -26.76
N ILE A 547 0.53 3.27 -27.01
CA ILE A 547 0.80 1.86 -26.75
C ILE A 547 1.56 1.31 -27.95
N ASP A 548 2.80 0.88 -27.71
CA ASP A 548 3.52 0.01 -28.63
C ASP A 548 3.03 -1.43 -28.46
N TYR A 549 2.06 -1.81 -29.30
CA TYR A 549 1.50 -3.15 -29.29
C TYR A 549 2.57 -4.22 -29.54
N ASN A 550 3.57 -3.96 -30.39
CA ASN A 550 4.63 -4.93 -30.65
C ASN A 550 5.56 -5.09 -29.45
N GLY A 551 5.96 -3.98 -28.81
CA GLY A 551 6.75 -4.03 -27.57
C GLY A 551 6.03 -4.72 -26.40
N ILE A 552 4.71 -4.51 -26.28
CA ILE A 552 3.86 -5.26 -25.32
C ILE A 552 3.87 -6.74 -25.65
N ALA A 553 3.65 -7.09 -26.92
CA ALA A 553 3.64 -8.46 -27.37
C ALA A 553 5.00 -9.13 -27.07
N GLU A 554 6.12 -8.50 -27.41
CA GLU A 554 7.47 -9.01 -27.15
C GLU A 554 7.75 -9.20 -25.65
N THR A 555 7.27 -8.29 -24.81
CA THR A 555 7.39 -8.40 -23.36
C THR A 555 6.61 -9.61 -22.82
N PHE A 556 5.39 -9.82 -23.32
CA PHE A 556 4.55 -10.97 -22.93
C PHE A 556 4.94 -12.29 -23.62
N MET A 557 5.69 -12.25 -24.71
CA MET A 557 6.22 -13.41 -25.44
C MET A 557 7.66 -13.77 -25.05
N GLY A 558 8.29 -13.02 -24.14
CA GLY A 558 9.72 -13.07 -23.88
C GLY A 558 10.11 -13.93 -22.68
N LYS A 559 11.41 -14.28 -22.63
CA LYS A 559 12.07 -14.96 -21.49
C LYS A 559 11.98 -14.20 -20.15
N ASN A 560 11.48 -12.96 -20.17
CA ASN A 560 11.33 -12.13 -18.98
C ASN A 560 10.14 -12.54 -18.11
N ILE A 561 9.13 -13.20 -18.70
CA ILE A 561 7.94 -13.69 -17.97
C ILE A 561 7.93 -15.21 -17.92
N TYR A 562 8.20 -15.87 -19.04
CA TYR A 562 8.21 -17.33 -19.15
C TYR A 562 9.63 -17.86 -19.11
N GLY A 563 9.85 -18.93 -18.33
CA GLY A 563 11.17 -19.56 -18.21
C GLY A 563 11.48 -20.48 -19.40
N ASP A 564 10.44 -21.06 -19.99
CA ASP A 564 10.51 -22.00 -21.10
C ASP A 564 9.45 -21.68 -22.18
N LYS A 565 9.79 -21.81 -23.47
CA LYS A 565 8.83 -21.63 -24.57
C LYS A 565 7.65 -22.60 -24.49
N TYR A 566 7.84 -23.77 -23.87
CA TYR A 566 6.78 -24.76 -23.67
C TYR A 566 5.78 -24.37 -22.56
N ASP A 567 6.04 -23.31 -21.78
CA ASP A 567 5.05 -22.72 -20.85
C ASP A 567 3.78 -22.25 -21.59
N ALA A 568 3.86 -22.02 -22.91
CA ALA A 568 2.69 -21.73 -23.75
C ALA A 568 1.65 -22.88 -23.76
N ILE A 569 2.12 -24.14 -23.71
CA ILE A 569 1.23 -25.31 -23.64
C ILE A 569 0.48 -25.32 -22.31
N ARG A 570 1.15 -24.92 -21.22
CA ARG A 570 0.54 -24.75 -19.90
C ARG A 570 -0.63 -23.76 -19.97
N GLU A 571 -0.42 -22.58 -20.54
CA GLU A 571 -1.49 -21.57 -20.65
C GLU A 571 -2.65 -22.03 -21.55
N ALA A 572 -2.37 -22.73 -22.65
CA ALA A 572 -3.40 -23.27 -23.55
C ALA A 572 -4.27 -24.34 -22.87
N ILE A 573 -3.65 -25.31 -22.19
CA ILE A 573 -4.36 -26.39 -21.49
C ILE A 573 -5.10 -25.85 -20.26
N GLN A 574 -4.57 -24.86 -19.55
CA GLN A 574 -5.28 -24.18 -18.47
C GLN A 574 -6.60 -23.55 -18.96
N ASN A 575 -6.59 -22.90 -20.12
CA ASN A 575 -7.81 -22.33 -20.70
C ASN A 575 -8.85 -23.42 -21.03
N ALA A 576 -8.41 -24.58 -21.52
CA ALA A 576 -9.27 -25.74 -21.75
C ALA A 576 -9.86 -26.31 -20.45
N ILE A 577 -9.05 -26.39 -19.38
CA ILE A 577 -9.50 -26.81 -18.04
C ILE A 577 -10.57 -25.84 -17.51
N ASP A 578 -10.31 -24.53 -17.58
CA ASP A 578 -11.25 -23.49 -17.13
C ASP A 578 -12.58 -23.54 -17.91
N ALA A 579 -12.51 -23.74 -19.24
CA ALA A 579 -13.70 -23.89 -20.08
C ALA A 579 -14.53 -25.13 -19.71
N CYS A 580 -13.87 -26.23 -19.38
CA CYS A 580 -14.49 -27.46 -18.90
C CYS A 580 -15.12 -27.30 -17.51
N GLN A 581 -14.43 -26.66 -16.57
CA GLN A 581 -14.91 -26.41 -15.21
C GLN A 581 -16.15 -25.49 -15.22
N LEU A 582 -16.12 -24.42 -16.02
CA LEU A 582 -17.25 -23.52 -16.21
C LEU A 582 -18.49 -24.26 -16.76
N ARG A 583 -18.28 -25.22 -17.68
CA ARG A 583 -19.38 -26.06 -18.18
C ARG A 583 -19.89 -27.01 -17.10
N LYS A 584 -19.00 -27.72 -16.40
CA LYS A 584 -19.33 -28.68 -15.33
C LYS A 584 -20.11 -28.03 -14.19
N ALA A 585 -19.80 -26.78 -13.84
CA ALA A 585 -20.54 -26.01 -12.84
C ALA A 585 -22.02 -25.80 -13.20
N LYS A 586 -22.36 -25.73 -14.50
CA LYS A 586 -23.74 -25.57 -14.99
C LYS A 586 -24.40 -26.89 -15.38
N GLU A 587 -23.61 -27.88 -15.78
CA GLU A 587 -24.05 -29.20 -16.23
C GLU A 587 -23.35 -30.29 -15.41
N PRO A 588 -23.82 -30.66 -14.20
CA PRO A 588 -23.10 -31.61 -13.34
C PRO A 588 -22.89 -33.02 -13.93
N ALA A 589 -23.73 -33.43 -14.89
CA ALA A 589 -23.63 -34.71 -15.59
C ALA A 589 -22.62 -34.72 -16.75
N TYR A 590 -22.04 -33.56 -17.09
CA TYR A 590 -21.03 -33.44 -18.14
C TYR A 590 -19.68 -34.05 -17.71
N ALA A 591 -19.09 -34.85 -18.59
CA ALA A 591 -17.77 -35.42 -18.43
C ALA A 591 -16.74 -34.58 -19.23
N PRO A 592 -15.79 -33.91 -18.56
CA PRO A 592 -14.78 -33.11 -19.24
C PRO A 592 -13.72 -33.98 -19.90
N GLU A 593 -13.32 -33.61 -21.11
CA GLU A 593 -12.33 -34.27 -21.94
C GLU A 593 -11.40 -33.22 -22.57
N ILE A 594 -10.10 -33.44 -22.43
CA ILE A 594 -9.07 -32.61 -23.06
C ILE A 594 -8.12 -33.51 -23.84
N GLU A 595 -7.91 -33.19 -25.11
CA GLU A 595 -6.99 -33.90 -25.99
C GLU A 595 -5.96 -32.94 -26.60
N VAL A 596 -4.68 -33.31 -26.54
CA VAL A 596 -3.56 -32.59 -27.13
C VAL A 596 -2.94 -33.46 -28.21
N ARG A 597 -3.02 -33.03 -29.47
CA ARG A 597 -2.44 -33.73 -30.62
C ARG A 597 -1.18 -33.02 -31.11
N LEU A 598 -0.12 -33.78 -31.37
CA LEU A 598 1.05 -33.33 -32.11
C LEU A 598 1.01 -33.91 -33.53
N THR A 599 0.99 -33.03 -34.53
CA THR A 599 1.17 -33.38 -35.94
C THR A 599 2.57 -32.98 -36.42
N ASP A 600 2.88 -33.22 -37.69
CA ASP A 600 4.16 -32.83 -38.30
C ASP A 600 4.44 -31.32 -38.24
N LYS A 601 3.40 -30.48 -38.06
CA LYS A 601 3.51 -29.01 -38.11
C LYS A 601 2.78 -28.27 -37.00
N GLU A 602 1.92 -28.95 -36.26
CA GLU A 602 0.94 -28.29 -35.39
C GLU A 602 0.83 -29.00 -34.04
N ILE A 603 0.52 -28.22 -33.00
CA ILE A 603 -0.05 -28.74 -31.75
C ILE A 603 -1.51 -28.32 -31.71
N VAL A 604 -2.42 -29.27 -31.52
CA VAL A 604 -3.86 -29.03 -31.43
C VAL A 604 -4.32 -29.37 -30.02
N ILE A 605 -4.88 -28.39 -29.32
CA ILE A 605 -5.52 -28.57 -28.00
C ILE A 605 -7.03 -28.53 -28.21
N ILE A 606 -7.71 -29.60 -27.84
CA ILE A 606 -9.16 -29.79 -28.04
C ILE A 606 -9.80 -29.99 -26.67
N ASP A 607 -10.81 -29.19 -26.36
CA ASP A 607 -11.66 -29.34 -25.18
C ASP A 607 -13.13 -29.45 -25.58
N ASN A 608 -13.91 -30.19 -24.79
CA ASN A 608 -15.36 -30.26 -24.92
C ASN A 608 -16.10 -29.31 -23.96
N GLY A 609 -15.43 -28.22 -23.54
CA GLY A 609 -15.93 -27.23 -22.59
C GLY A 609 -17.04 -26.36 -23.16
N ARG A 610 -17.23 -25.16 -22.58
CA ARG A 610 -18.34 -24.27 -22.93
C ARG A 610 -18.24 -23.68 -24.36
N GLY A 611 -17.04 -23.58 -24.92
CA GLY A 611 -16.78 -22.87 -26.16
C GLY A 611 -16.97 -21.34 -26.03
N MET A 612 -16.81 -20.64 -27.14
CA MET A 612 -16.90 -19.18 -27.24
C MET A 612 -17.88 -18.75 -28.34
N ASP A 613 -18.56 -17.64 -28.12
CA ASP A 613 -19.31 -16.92 -29.15
C ASP A 613 -18.59 -15.62 -29.54
N GLU A 614 -19.15 -14.84 -30.47
CA GLU A 614 -18.53 -13.60 -30.96
C GLU A 614 -18.30 -12.60 -29.83
N TYR A 615 -19.20 -12.56 -28.85
CA TYR A 615 -19.11 -11.65 -27.71
C TYR A 615 -17.92 -12.03 -26.83
N ILE A 616 -17.75 -13.32 -26.53
CA ILE A 616 -16.61 -13.83 -25.74
C ILE A 616 -15.29 -13.53 -26.48
N VAL A 617 -15.26 -13.76 -27.80
CA VAL A 617 -14.07 -13.49 -28.61
C VAL A 617 -13.72 -12.01 -28.58
N GLN A 618 -14.69 -11.12 -28.82
CA GLN A 618 -14.47 -9.67 -28.91
C GLN A 618 -14.15 -9.00 -27.56
N ASN A 619 -14.67 -9.53 -26.45
CA ASN A 619 -14.57 -8.86 -25.15
C ASN A 619 -13.55 -9.48 -24.20
N TYR A 620 -13.11 -10.70 -24.46
CA TYR A 620 -12.18 -11.42 -23.58
C TYR A 620 -11.02 -12.01 -24.35
N PHE A 621 -11.26 -12.85 -25.36
CA PHE A 621 -10.16 -13.49 -26.11
C PHE A 621 -9.28 -12.46 -26.85
N SER A 622 -9.89 -11.43 -27.45
CA SER A 622 -9.20 -10.38 -28.21
C SER A 622 -8.72 -9.19 -27.36
N LYS A 623 -9.02 -9.16 -26.04
CA LYS A 623 -8.69 -8.02 -25.17
C LYS A 623 -7.57 -8.38 -24.20
N LEU A 624 -6.52 -7.57 -24.22
CA LEU A 624 -5.41 -7.63 -23.28
C LEU A 624 -5.92 -7.51 -21.83
N CYS A 625 -5.41 -8.37 -20.95
CA CYS A 625 -5.64 -8.34 -19.51
C CYS A 625 -7.11 -8.51 -19.05
N LYS A 626 -7.97 -9.10 -19.90
CA LYS A 626 -9.33 -9.50 -19.52
C LYS A 626 -9.48 -11.01 -19.47
N SER A 627 -10.03 -11.51 -18.37
CA SER A 627 -10.35 -12.94 -18.19
C SER A 627 -11.85 -13.10 -18.06
N TYR A 628 -12.46 -13.89 -18.96
CA TYR A 628 -13.90 -14.16 -18.95
C TYR A 628 -14.36 -14.82 -17.66
N TYR A 629 -13.53 -15.70 -17.11
CA TYR A 629 -13.88 -16.53 -15.96
C TYR A 629 -14.00 -15.74 -14.65
N LYS A 630 -13.37 -14.56 -14.56
CA LYS A 630 -13.50 -13.67 -13.38
C LYS A 630 -14.90 -13.09 -13.24
N ASP A 631 -15.60 -12.85 -14.34
CA ASP A 631 -16.94 -12.24 -14.32
C ASP A 631 -18.02 -13.22 -13.83
N PHE A 632 -17.72 -14.51 -13.69
CA PHE A 632 -18.68 -15.55 -13.25
C PHE A 632 -18.45 -16.03 -11.81
N GLU A 633 -17.56 -15.38 -11.05
CA GLU A 633 -17.15 -15.82 -9.70
C GLU A 633 -16.71 -17.29 -9.65
N ILE A 634 -16.30 -17.87 -10.78
CA ILE A 634 -15.77 -19.22 -10.83
C ILE A 634 -14.31 -19.17 -10.46
N ASP A 635 -13.95 -20.05 -9.54
CA ASP A 635 -12.58 -20.23 -9.08
C ASP A 635 -11.72 -20.86 -10.20
N SER A 636 -11.38 -20.05 -11.21
CA SER A 636 -10.61 -20.42 -12.40
C SER A 636 -9.10 -20.45 -12.13
N ILE A 637 -8.36 -21.16 -12.98
CA ILE A 637 -6.89 -21.22 -12.97
C ILE A 637 -6.31 -19.98 -13.68
N GLY A 638 -6.96 -19.47 -14.73
CA GLY A 638 -6.56 -18.30 -15.50
C GLY A 638 -6.82 -16.94 -14.84
N GLN A 639 -5.78 -16.30 -14.28
CA GLN A 639 -5.91 -15.06 -13.50
C GLN A 639 -5.65 -13.75 -14.28
N PHE A 640 -4.82 -13.76 -15.34
CA PHE A 640 -4.25 -12.51 -15.88
C PHE A 640 -4.80 -12.06 -17.25
N GLY A 641 -5.38 -12.96 -18.06
CA GLY A 641 -5.89 -12.59 -19.39
C GLY A 641 -4.81 -12.25 -20.43
N ILE A 642 -3.61 -12.84 -20.29
CA ILE A 642 -2.47 -12.67 -21.22
C ILE A 642 -2.04 -13.98 -21.92
N GLY A 643 -2.70 -15.11 -21.61
CA GLY A 643 -2.29 -16.44 -22.06
C GLY A 643 -2.22 -16.60 -23.59
N VAL A 644 -3.04 -15.88 -24.35
CA VAL A 644 -3.04 -15.94 -25.83
C VAL A 644 -1.70 -15.49 -26.43
N PHE A 645 -1.02 -14.52 -25.81
CA PHE A 645 0.28 -14.05 -26.31
C PHE A 645 1.38 -15.09 -26.12
N SER A 646 1.27 -15.92 -25.07
CA SER A 646 2.22 -17.01 -24.81
C SER A 646 2.29 -18.01 -25.98
N TYR A 647 1.20 -18.19 -26.73
CA TYR A 647 1.13 -19.14 -27.85
C TYR A 647 2.18 -18.84 -28.92
N PHE A 648 2.46 -17.55 -29.13
CA PHE A 648 3.46 -17.09 -30.10
C PHE A 648 4.90 -17.37 -29.68
N MET A 649 5.15 -17.93 -28.49
CA MET A 649 6.44 -18.55 -28.18
C MET A 649 6.66 -19.78 -29.06
N LEU A 650 5.61 -20.56 -29.33
CA LEU A 650 5.66 -21.80 -30.10
C LEU A 650 5.30 -21.64 -31.59
N CYS A 651 4.46 -20.67 -31.93
CA CYS A 651 3.90 -20.51 -33.28
C CYS A 651 4.04 -19.08 -33.81
N ASP A 652 3.91 -18.88 -35.13
CA ASP A 652 3.76 -17.54 -35.74
C ASP A 652 2.28 -17.18 -36.00
N SER A 653 1.41 -18.20 -36.00
CA SER A 653 -0.03 -18.05 -36.11
C SER A 653 -0.74 -19.19 -35.39
N PHE A 654 -1.99 -18.98 -35.01
CA PHE A 654 -2.86 -20.01 -34.45
C PHE A 654 -4.25 -19.94 -35.11
N SER A 655 -4.96 -21.06 -35.13
CA SER A 655 -6.35 -21.14 -35.56
C SER A 655 -7.22 -21.61 -34.40
N VAL A 656 -8.41 -21.05 -34.26
CA VAL A 656 -9.39 -21.44 -33.25
C VAL A 656 -10.66 -21.85 -33.97
N GLU A 657 -11.16 -23.04 -33.65
CA GLU A 657 -12.51 -23.48 -33.96
C GLU A 657 -13.27 -23.64 -32.63
N THR A 658 -14.42 -22.99 -32.48
CA THR A 658 -15.13 -22.98 -31.20
C THR A 658 -16.64 -22.92 -31.39
N LYS A 659 -17.39 -23.52 -30.47
CA LYS A 659 -18.85 -23.57 -30.52
C LYS A 659 -19.45 -23.68 -29.13
N THR A 660 -20.41 -22.81 -28.83
CA THR A 660 -21.26 -22.92 -27.63
C THR A 660 -22.52 -23.76 -27.92
N LYS A 661 -23.21 -24.22 -26.86
CA LYS A 661 -24.45 -25.02 -26.96
C LYS A 661 -25.49 -24.50 -27.94
N GLU A 662 -25.76 -23.21 -27.88
CA GLU A 662 -26.82 -22.52 -28.64
C GLU A 662 -26.26 -21.58 -29.71
N GLY A 663 -24.93 -21.42 -29.77
CA GLY A 663 -24.27 -20.49 -30.66
C GLY A 663 -23.88 -21.09 -32.02
N GLN A 664 -23.57 -20.19 -32.96
CA GLN A 664 -22.95 -20.58 -34.22
C GLN A 664 -21.50 -21.01 -33.98
N ARG A 665 -21.00 -21.91 -34.83
CA ARG A 665 -19.59 -22.26 -34.86
C ARG A 665 -18.80 -21.06 -35.36
N LEU A 666 -17.70 -20.75 -34.70
CA LEU A 666 -16.75 -19.73 -35.12
C LEU A 666 -15.42 -20.39 -35.44
N CYS A 667 -14.89 -20.11 -36.63
CA CYS A 667 -13.52 -20.45 -36.97
C CYS A 667 -12.76 -19.17 -37.28
N PHE A 668 -11.63 -18.93 -36.61
CA PHE A 668 -10.82 -17.74 -36.85
C PHE A 668 -9.33 -17.97 -36.66
N LYS A 669 -8.51 -17.17 -37.36
CA LYS A 669 -7.05 -17.23 -37.33
C LYS A 669 -6.44 -15.98 -36.73
N GLY A 670 -5.49 -16.15 -35.82
CA GLY A 670 -4.67 -15.10 -35.21
C GLY A 670 -3.21 -15.17 -35.65
N HIS A 671 -2.55 -14.02 -35.72
CA HIS A 671 -1.16 -13.86 -36.13
C HIS A 671 -0.37 -13.09 -35.08
N LYS A 672 0.95 -13.31 -35.02
CA LYS A 672 1.85 -12.65 -34.06
C LYS A 672 1.81 -11.11 -34.16
N ASN A 673 1.59 -10.57 -35.36
CA ASN A 673 1.45 -9.12 -35.55
C ASN A 673 0.11 -8.65 -34.99
N LEU A 674 0.14 -7.95 -33.84
CA LEU A 674 -1.05 -7.47 -33.14
C LEU A 674 -1.83 -6.37 -33.87
N TYR A 675 -1.28 -5.79 -34.94
CA TYR A 675 -2.03 -4.94 -35.86
C TYR A 675 -2.94 -5.74 -36.82
N SER A 676 -2.82 -7.08 -36.84
CA SER A 676 -3.63 -7.95 -37.69
C SER A 676 -4.97 -8.25 -37.03
N TYR A 677 -6.05 -8.21 -37.82
CA TYR A 677 -7.35 -8.69 -37.38
C TYR A 677 -7.38 -10.21 -37.25
N PHE A 678 -8.29 -10.74 -36.42
CA PHE A 678 -8.66 -12.14 -36.53
C PHE A 678 -9.41 -12.37 -37.84
N TYR A 679 -8.94 -13.34 -38.62
CA TYR A 679 -9.55 -13.71 -39.88
C TYR A 679 -10.56 -14.82 -39.64
N PHE A 680 -11.85 -14.52 -39.73
CA PHE A 680 -12.93 -15.50 -39.59
C PHE A 680 -13.19 -16.23 -40.93
N TYR A 681 -13.51 -17.52 -40.86
CA TYR A 681 -13.78 -18.36 -42.02
C TYR A 681 -14.79 -19.48 -41.68
N ASP A 682 -15.42 -20.05 -42.72
CA ASP A 682 -16.52 -21.01 -42.55
C ASP A 682 -16.05 -22.47 -42.49
N GLU A 683 -14.85 -22.77 -42.98
CA GLU A 683 -14.32 -24.12 -43.03
C GLU A 683 -13.95 -24.63 -41.64
N SER A 684 -14.57 -25.73 -41.21
CA SER A 684 -14.24 -26.41 -39.98
C SER A 684 -13.45 -27.69 -40.22
N GLN A 685 -12.44 -27.93 -39.40
CA GLN A 685 -11.64 -29.15 -39.46
C GLN A 685 -12.07 -30.17 -38.41
N TRP A 686 -12.66 -29.70 -37.31
CA TRP A 686 -12.99 -30.54 -36.16
C TRP A 686 -14.49 -30.80 -36.08
N ASN A 687 -14.89 -32.04 -35.86
CA ASN A 687 -16.29 -32.37 -35.61
C ASN A 687 -16.60 -32.24 -34.11
N MET A 688 -16.87 -31.01 -33.65
CA MET A 688 -17.24 -30.74 -32.26
C MET A 688 -18.68 -30.24 -32.11
N ALA A 689 -19.39 -30.83 -31.14
CA ALA A 689 -20.73 -30.40 -30.77
C ALA A 689 -20.70 -29.07 -29.99
N GLU A 690 -19.80 -28.97 -29.01
CA GLU A 690 -19.52 -27.83 -28.15
C GLU A 690 -18.05 -27.91 -27.71
N GLY A 691 -17.42 -26.76 -27.43
CA GLY A 691 -16.03 -26.68 -26.96
C GLY A 691 -15.14 -25.83 -27.87
N THR A 692 -13.83 -26.05 -27.77
CA THR A 692 -12.82 -25.30 -28.53
C THR A 692 -11.69 -26.21 -29.01
N ALA A 693 -11.20 -25.98 -30.23
CA ALA A 693 -9.98 -26.54 -30.77
C ALA A 693 -9.04 -25.40 -31.13
N LEU A 694 -7.93 -25.31 -30.40
CA LEU A 694 -6.84 -24.38 -30.64
C LEU A 694 -5.71 -25.10 -31.38
N THR A 695 -5.44 -24.68 -32.60
CA THR A 695 -4.36 -25.20 -33.45
C THR A 695 -3.21 -24.20 -33.48
N LEU A 696 -2.05 -24.58 -32.94
CA LEU A 696 -0.82 -23.78 -32.93
C LEU A 696 0.06 -24.18 -34.12
N HIS A 697 0.29 -23.25 -35.07
CA HIS A 697 1.12 -23.50 -36.27
C HIS A 697 2.60 -23.30 -35.94
N LEU A 698 3.31 -24.39 -35.61
CA LEU A 698 4.62 -24.34 -34.98
C LEU A 698 5.71 -23.72 -35.86
N LYS A 699 6.66 -23.04 -35.22
CA LYS A 699 7.87 -22.52 -35.86
C LYS A 699 8.87 -23.63 -36.16
N GLU A 700 9.75 -23.39 -37.14
CA GLU A 700 10.76 -24.37 -37.55
C GLU A 700 11.71 -24.81 -36.42
N ASP A 701 12.10 -23.92 -35.53
CA ASP A 701 12.99 -24.24 -34.40
C ASP A 701 12.29 -25.15 -33.39
N VAL A 702 11.01 -24.92 -33.12
CA VAL A 702 10.19 -25.79 -32.26
C VAL A 702 10.01 -27.16 -32.89
N LEU A 703 9.74 -27.22 -34.21
CA LEU A 703 9.57 -28.49 -34.93
C LEU A 703 10.83 -29.36 -34.94
N ARG A 704 12.02 -28.76 -34.89
CA ARG A 704 13.29 -29.51 -34.80
C ARG A 704 13.54 -30.11 -33.42
N GLU A 705 12.88 -29.60 -32.39
CA GLU A 705 13.11 -29.98 -30.99
C GLU A 705 11.98 -30.84 -30.42
N ILE A 706 10.72 -30.58 -30.80
CA ILE A 706 9.56 -31.24 -30.20
C ILE A 706 9.26 -32.60 -30.86
N ASN A 707 8.95 -33.59 -30.04
CA ASN A 707 8.43 -34.89 -30.42
C ASN A 707 7.40 -35.35 -29.37
N GLY A 708 6.74 -36.49 -29.61
CA GLY A 708 5.73 -37.05 -28.70
C GLY A 708 6.22 -37.17 -27.26
N ASP A 709 7.38 -37.79 -27.05
CA ASP A 709 7.96 -38.00 -25.71
C ASP A 709 8.24 -36.68 -24.99
N THR A 710 8.77 -35.69 -25.72
CA THR A 710 9.08 -34.37 -25.17
C THR A 710 7.81 -33.62 -24.80
N LEU A 711 6.78 -33.67 -25.66
CA LEU A 711 5.48 -33.05 -25.38
C LEU A 711 4.83 -33.67 -24.14
N ILE A 712 4.80 -35.00 -24.05
CA ILE A 712 4.27 -35.74 -22.90
C ILE A 712 5.03 -35.34 -21.63
N ALA A 713 6.36 -35.33 -21.67
CA ALA A 713 7.18 -34.95 -20.53
C ALA A 713 6.89 -33.52 -20.06
N LYS A 714 6.73 -32.57 -20.98
CA LYS A 714 6.41 -31.17 -20.67
C LYS A 714 5.01 -31.00 -20.09
N ILE A 715 3.99 -31.66 -20.66
CA ILE A 715 2.62 -31.60 -20.13
C ILE A 715 2.58 -32.24 -18.73
N ARG A 716 3.20 -33.41 -18.55
CA ARG A 716 3.27 -34.07 -17.23
C ARG A 716 3.96 -33.20 -16.20
N ASP A 717 5.07 -32.54 -16.57
CA ASP A 717 5.79 -31.66 -15.67
C ASP A 717 4.95 -30.45 -15.22
N HIS A 718 4.08 -29.90 -16.07
CA HIS A 718 3.18 -28.81 -15.70
C HIS A 718 1.92 -29.25 -14.98
N PHE A 719 1.34 -30.39 -15.34
CA PHE A 719 0.02 -30.85 -14.89
C PHE A 719 0.13 -32.14 -14.08
N ARG A 720 0.42 -31.98 -12.79
CA ARG A 720 0.69 -33.10 -11.87
C ARG A 720 -0.57 -33.61 -11.19
N PHE A 721 -1.40 -32.72 -10.67
CA PHE A 721 -2.58 -33.07 -9.86
C PHE A 721 -3.88 -32.53 -10.47
N VAL A 722 -3.98 -32.53 -11.80
CA VAL A 722 -5.18 -32.07 -12.50
C VAL A 722 -6.32 -33.08 -12.39
N ASP A 723 -7.54 -32.59 -12.15
CA ASP A 723 -8.73 -33.44 -12.04
C ASP A 723 -9.30 -33.87 -13.39
N ILE A 724 -8.98 -33.14 -14.46
CA ILE A 724 -9.39 -33.46 -15.82
C ILE A 724 -8.22 -34.17 -16.50
N PRO A 725 -8.35 -35.45 -16.88
CA PRO A 725 -7.27 -36.18 -17.55
C PRO A 725 -6.99 -35.58 -18.93
N ILE A 726 -5.72 -35.47 -19.27
CA ILE A 726 -5.25 -34.91 -20.55
C ILE A 726 -4.75 -36.04 -21.42
N LYS A 727 -5.42 -36.29 -22.54
CA LYS A 727 -4.98 -37.29 -23.52
C LYS A 727 -4.01 -36.64 -24.50
N VAL A 728 -2.80 -37.18 -24.63
CA VAL A 728 -1.78 -36.72 -25.57
C VAL A 728 -1.65 -37.72 -26.70
N VAL A 729 -1.69 -37.26 -27.95
CA VAL A 729 -1.62 -38.11 -29.15
C VAL A 729 -0.50 -37.60 -30.05
N SER A 730 0.40 -38.49 -30.47
CA SER A 730 1.46 -38.19 -31.44
C SER A 730 1.68 -39.38 -32.36
N GLY A 731 1.35 -39.24 -33.65
CA GLY A 731 1.36 -40.37 -34.58
C GLY A 731 0.49 -41.53 -34.08
N ASP A 732 1.08 -42.72 -33.95
CA ASP A 732 0.39 -43.93 -33.44
C ASP A 732 0.43 -44.06 -31.90
N THR A 733 1.11 -43.15 -31.20
CA THR A 733 1.22 -43.15 -29.74
C THR A 733 0.12 -42.31 -29.11
N SER A 734 -0.50 -42.84 -28.04
CA SER A 734 -1.49 -42.13 -27.24
C SER A 734 -1.21 -42.41 -25.77
N GLU A 735 -1.13 -41.36 -24.96
CA GLU A 735 -0.90 -41.45 -23.52
C GLU A 735 -1.90 -40.56 -22.78
N VAL A 736 -2.36 -41.00 -21.60
CA VAL A 736 -3.28 -40.22 -20.77
C VAL A 736 -2.53 -39.75 -19.54
N ILE A 737 -2.40 -38.43 -19.40
CA ILE A 737 -1.85 -37.79 -18.21
C ILE A 737 -3.01 -37.62 -17.23
N ALA A 738 -3.01 -38.48 -16.22
CA ALA A 738 -3.98 -38.45 -15.13
C ALA A 738 -3.35 -37.85 -13.86
N ARG A 739 -4.21 -37.55 -12.89
CA ARG A 739 -3.82 -37.11 -11.56
C ARG A 739 -2.79 -38.06 -10.92
N GLU A 740 -1.64 -37.52 -10.54
CA GLU A 740 -0.61 -38.28 -9.82
C GLU A 740 -0.95 -38.44 -8.33
N SER A 741 -0.37 -39.46 -7.70
CA SER A 741 -0.38 -39.62 -6.25
C SER A 741 0.69 -38.74 -5.59
N PHE A 742 0.42 -38.26 -4.37
CA PHE A 742 1.41 -37.56 -3.55
C PHE A 742 2.42 -38.55 -2.94
N SER A 743 3.41 -38.96 -3.75
CA SER A 743 4.51 -39.83 -3.33
C SER A 743 5.83 -39.08 -3.34
N LEU A 744 6.64 -39.29 -2.30
CA LEU A 744 7.99 -38.75 -2.20
C LEU A 744 9.01 -39.87 -2.48
N ASP A 745 9.94 -39.64 -3.41
CA ASP A 745 10.99 -40.62 -3.73
C ASP A 745 12.33 -40.16 -3.16
N LEU A 746 12.65 -40.67 -1.97
CA LEU A 746 13.90 -40.37 -1.27
C LEU A 746 15.14 -40.77 -2.08
N GLN A 747 15.09 -41.87 -2.81
CA GLN A 747 16.24 -42.33 -3.57
C GLN A 747 16.47 -41.44 -4.78
N ALA A 748 15.42 -41.14 -5.55
CA ALA A 748 15.54 -40.23 -6.69
C ALA A 748 16.10 -38.86 -6.28
N GLU A 749 15.67 -38.35 -5.12
CA GLU A 749 16.15 -37.09 -4.57
C GLU A 749 17.65 -37.15 -4.19
N LEU A 750 18.06 -38.14 -3.39
CA LEU A 750 19.40 -38.12 -2.77
C LEU A 750 20.52 -38.67 -3.66
N MET A 751 20.22 -39.48 -4.68
CA MET A 751 21.26 -40.17 -5.47
C MET A 751 22.20 -39.22 -6.23
N HIS A 752 21.74 -37.99 -6.49
CA HIS A 752 22.52 -36.93 -7.14
C HIS A 752 23.21 -35.96 -6.16
N GLU A 753 22.70 -35.86 -4.93
CA GLU A 753 23.20 -34.96 -3.88
C GLU A 753 24.30 -35.61 -3.01
N VAL A 754 24.21 -36.93 -2.82
CA VAL A 754 25.11 -37.71 -1.94
C VAL A 754 26.40 -38.08 -2.67
N ASP A 755 27.53 -38.00 -1.95
CA ASP A 755 28.83 -38.46 -2.46
C ASP A 755 28.74 -39.94 -2.85
N TYR A 756 29.41 -40.32 -3.94
CA TYR A 756 29.43 -41.70 -4.42
C TYR A 756 29.77 -42.71 -3.33
N ILE A 757 30.66 -42.37 -2.39
CA ILE A 757 31.11 -43.25 -1.30
C ILE A 757 29.99 -43.56 -0.30
N TYR A 758 29.01 -42.66 -0.14
CA TYR A 758 27.93 -42.77 0.83
C TYR A 758 26.58 -43.21 0.22
N ARG A 759 26.53 -43.54 -1.08
CA ARG A 759 25.29 -43.98 -1.74
C ARG A 759 24.65 -45.22 -1.12
N ASP A 760 25.45 -46.15 -0.58
CA ASP A 760 24.90 -47.30 0.13
C ASP A 760 24.19 -46.90 1.42
N LYS A 761 24.66 -45.84 2.10
CA LYS A 761 24.04 -45.31 3.33
C LYS A 761 22.65 -44.72 3.08
N VAL A 762 22.33 -44.31 1.85
CA VAL A 762 20.99 -43.86 1.45
C VAL A 762 19.93 -44.97 1.63
N LYS A 763 20.34 -46.24 1.54
CA LYS A 763 19.43 -47.39 1.73
C LYS A 763 18.96 -47.55 3.18
N ASP A 764 19.70 -46.98 4.12
CA ASP A 764 19.40 -47.04 5.56
C ASP A 764 18.57 -45.83 6.02
N LEU A 765 18.28 -44.89 5.10
CA LEU A 765 17.47 -43.69 5.35
C LEU A 765 16.01 -43.91 4.97
N PHE A 766 15.12 -43.21 5.68
CA PHE A 766 13.67 -43.28 5.52
C PHE A 766 13.07 -41.88 5.51
N LEU A 767 11.86 -41.74 4.98
CA LEU A 767 11.05 -40.53 5.13
C LEU A 767 10.04 -40.70 6.26
N LEU A 768 10.11 -39.81 7.24
CA LEU A 768 9.02 -39.61 8.17
C LEU A 768 8.00 -38.72 7.46
N GLU A 769 6.97 -39.33 6.85
CA GLU A 769 6.00 -38.61 6.02
C GLU A 769 4.69 -38.28 6.75
N SER A 770 4.07 -37.17 6.38
CA SER A 770 2.70 -36.83 6.75
C SER A 770 1.91 -36.43 5.51
N HIS A 771 0.71 -37.00 5.41
CA HIS A 771 -0.25 -36.65 4.37
C HIS A 771 -1.36 -35.80 4.99
N ILE A 772 -1.71 -34.70 4.33
CA ILE A 772 -2.84 -33.85 4.70
C ILE A 772 -3.73 -33.72 3.48
N ASP A 773 -5.03 -33.81 3.68
CA ASP A 773 -6.06 -33.55 2.68
C ASP A 773 -7.22 -32.81 3.35
N ASN A 774 -7.43 -31.55 2.98
CA ASN A 774 -8.49 -30.69 3.47
C ASN A 774 -9.11 -29.87 2.33
N GLU A 775 -10.05 -28.96 2.63
CA GLU A 775 -10.73 -28.16 1.60
C GLU A 775 -9.80 -27.16 0.88
N GLN A 776 -8.73 -26.70 1.53
CA GLN A 776 -7.82 -25.69 1.00
C GLN A 776 -6.63 -26.27 0.24
N PHE A 777 -6.09 -27.40 0.69
CA PHE A 777 -4.92 -28.03 0.10
C PHE A 777 -4.86 -29.52 0.43
N GLU A 778 -3.99 -30.20 -0.29
CA GLU A 778 -3.68 -31.61 -0.09
C GLU A 778 -2.22 -31.86 -0.45
N GLY A 779 -1.60 -32.87 0.14
CA GLY A 779 -0.20 -33.16 -0.18
C GLY A 779 0.47 -34.10 0.80
N THR A 780 1.69 -34.48 0.45
CA THR A 780 2.57 -35.27 1.31
C THR A 780 3.87 -34.50 1.50
N CYS A 781 4.28 -34.35 2.75
CA CYS A 781 5.57 -33.81 3.11
C CYS A 781 6.32 -34.80 4.01
N GLY A 782 7.65 -34.76 4.00
CA GLY A 782 8.48 -35.67 4.77
C GLY A 782 9.85 -35.13 5.11
N ILE A 783 10.41 -35.62 6.21
CA ILE A 783 11.80 -35.38 6.60
C ILE A 783 12.61 -36.67 6.61
N ILE A 784 13.90 -36.54 6.31
CA ILE A 784 14.80 -37.68 6.18
C ILE A 784 15.29 -38.10 7.56
N VAL A 785 14.99 -39.33 7.95
CA VAL A 785 15.33 -39.92 9.25
C VAL A 785 16.02 -41.26 9.07
N GLU A 786 16.63 -41.77 10.14
CA GLU A 786 17.24 -43.10 10.18
C GLU A 786 16.51 -43.98 11.19
N ARG A 787 16.47 -45.29 10.96
CA ARG A 787 15.82 -46.22 11.90
C ARG A 787 16.69 -46.42 13.15
N ILE A 788 16.07 -46.49 14.32
CA ILE A 788 16.79 -46.84 15.55
C ILE A 788 16.98 -48.36 15.58
N ASP A 789 18.24 -48.79 15.73
CA ASP A 789 18.58 -50.22 15.83
C ASP A 789 17.80 -50.89 16.99
N ARG A 790 17.02 -51.92 16.64
CA ARG A 790 16.27 -52.79 17.58
C ARG A 790 15.12 -52.12 18.37
N ALA A 791 14.62 -50.95 17.94
CA ALA A 791 13.44 -50.29 18.52
C ALA A 791 12.44 -49.82 17.44
N PRO A 792 11.12 -49.73 17.74
CA PRO A 792 10.18 -49.01 16.88
C PRO A 792 10.41 -47.50 17.07
N GLY A 793 11.01 -46.85 16.08
CA GLY A 793 11.24 -45.41 16.12
C GLY A 793 12.28 -44.94 15.12
N TYR A 794 12.34 -43.62 14.96
CA TYR A 794 13.25 -42.93 14.04
C TYR A 794 14.14 -41.95 14.79
N ARG A 795 15.38 -41.79 14.32
CA ARG A 795 16.30 -40.75 14.77
C ARG A 795 16.54 -39.71 13.67
N PRO A 796 16.64 -38.43 14.04
CA PRO A 796 17.08 -37.39 13.13
C PRO A 796 18.42 -37.73 12.47
N PHE A 797 18.54 -37.54 11.15
CA PHE A 797 19.75 -37.81 10.39
C PHE A 797 20.39 -36.50 9.89
N TYR A 798 21.70 -36.34 10.12
CA TYR A 798 22.45 -35.16 9.70
C TYR A 798 23.02 -35.35 8.30
N LEU A 799 22.30 -34.88 7.27
CA LEU A 799 22.67 -35.13 5.86
C LEU A 799 24.04 -34.57 5.46
N HIS A 800 24.51 -33.50 6.10
CA HIS A 800 25.74 -32.81 5.71
C HIS A 800 26.98 -33.73 5.71
N GLU A 801 26.97 -34.82 6.49
CA GLU A 801 28.08 -35.79 6.51
C GLU A 801 28.24 -36.59 5.21
N ILE A 802 27.18 -36.70 4.40
CA ILE A 802 27.14 -37.58 3.23
C ILE A 802 27.02 -36.83 1.89
N LEU A 803 26.81 -35.52 1.90
CA LEU A 803 26.63 -34.71 0.69
C LEU A 803 27.94 -34.54 -0.08
N ARG A 804 27.85 -34.48 -1.41
CA ARG A 804 28.99 -34.24 -2.32
C ARG A 804 29.60 -32.85 -2.14
N THR A 805 28.76 -31.85 -1.83
CA THR A 805 29.17 -30.49 -1.49
C THR A 805 28.70 -30.20 -0.06
N PRO A 806 29.60 -29.77 0.86
CA PRO A 806 29.25 -29.42 2.26
C PRO A 806 28.35 -28.18 2.40
N SER A 807 27.56 -27.84 1.40
CA SER A 807 26.49 -26.86 1.53
C SER A 807 25.29 -27.49 2.22
N SER A 808 24.44 -26.68 2.88
CA SER A 808 23.18 -27.15 3.43
C SER A 808 22.34 -27.84 2.36
N TYR A 809 21.98 -29.11 2.57
CA TYR A 809 20.97 -29.81 1.76
C TYR A 809 19.67 -29.01 1.74
N GLU A 810 19.00 -28.98 0.59
CA GLU A 810 17.71 -28.36 0.45
C GLU A 810 16.73 -29.37 -0.13
N GLY A 811 15.61 -29.55 0.55
CA GLY A 811 14.63 -30.55 0.15
C GLY A 811 13.88 -30.15 -1.13
N GLY A 812 13.72 -31.12 -2.03
CA GLY A 812 12.87 -31.01 -3.20
C GLY A 812 11.44 -30.65 -2.81
N THR A 813 10.96 -29.52 -3.34
CA THR A 813 9.62 -29.01 -3.07
C THR A 813 8.88 -28.86 -4.39
N LEU A 814 7.79 -29.61 -4.57
CA LEU A 814 6.82 -29.47 -5.65
C LEU A 814 5.54 -28.85 -5.09
N ILE A 815 5.21 -27.64 -5.53
CA ILE A 815 3.97 -26.96 -5.16
C ILE A 815 3.18 -26.65 -6.41
N CYS A 816 1.97 -27.20 -6.45
CA CYS A 816 0.98 -26.97 -7.48
C CYS A 816 -0.17 -26.12 -6.92
N GLN A 817 -0.84 -25.37 -7.79
CA GLN A 817 -2.13 -24.75 -7.53
C GLN A 817 -3.12 -25.29 -8.56
N LYS A 818 -4.22 -25.87 -8.07
CA LYS A 818 -5.26 -26.51 -8.89
C LYS A 818 -4.72 -27.52 -9.88
N GLY A 819 -3.78 -28.32 -9.42
CA GLY A 819 -3.13 -29.36 -10.20
C GLY A 819 -2.02 -28.89 -11.13
N VAL A 820 -1.80 -27.58 -11.25
CA VAL A 820 -0.77 -27.00 -12.12
C VAL A 820 0.44 -26.60 -11.31
N LYS A 821 1.62 -27.06 -11.72
CA LYS A 821 2.90 -26.73 -11.10
C LYS A 821 3.17 -25.22 -11.13
N VAL A 822 3.46 -24.66 -9.95
CA VAL A 822 3.89 -23.27 -9.77
C VAL A 822 5.36 -23.23 -9.38
N SER A 823 5.76 -24.01 -8.37
CA SER A 823 7.15 -24.06 -7.89
C SER A 823 7.67 -25.50 -7.82
N ASN A 824 8.92 -25.68 -8.23
CA ASN A 824 9.66 -26.95 -8.13
C ASN A 824 11.10 -26.77 -7.64
N ARG A 825 11.39 -25.68 -6.92
CA ARG A 825 12.72 -25.33 -6.44
C ARG A 825 12.75 -25.29 -4.91
N PRO A 826 13.93 -25.44 -4.31
CA PRO A 826 14.09 -25.22 -2.87
C PRO A 826 13.67 -23.78 -2.52
N TYR A 827 12.83 -23.66 -1.51
CA TYR A 827 12.06 -22.47 -1.20
C TYR A 827 12.88 -21.41 -0.43
N ARG A 828 14.01 -20.98 -1.00
CA ARG A 828 15.01 -20.13 -0.34
C ARG A 828 14.63 -18.65 -0.18
N SER A 829 13.51 -18.19 -0.76
CA SER A 829 13.16 -16.76 -0.88
C SER A 829 12.31 -16.20 0.27
N MET A 830 11.76 -17.02 1.16
CA MET A 830 10.95 -16.50 2.24
C MET A 830 11.78 -16.05 3.45
N ARG A 831 11.65 -14.77 3.79
CA ARG A 831 12.35 -14.10 4.90
C ARG A 831 12.02 -14.66 6.30
N LYS A 832 11.16 -15.68 6.40
CA LYS A 832 10.64 -16.26 7.66
C LYS A 832 10.46 -17.80 7.64
N GLY A 833 11.09 -18.52 6.70
CA GLY A 833 10.97 -19.99 6.64
C GLY A 833 11.81 -20.70 7.71
N SER A 834 11.24 -21.71 8.38
CA SER A 834 11.95 -22.50 9.40
C SER A 834 13.07 -23.36 8.76
N LYS A 835 14.07 -23.76 9.57
CA LYS A 835 15.10 -24.72 9.14
C LYS A 835 14.51 -26.09 8.76
N LEU A 836 13.39 -26.48 9.37
CA LEU A 836 12.71 -27.75 9.13
C LEU A 836 12.15 -27.77 7.70
N PHE A 837 11.51 -26.70 7.27
CA PHE A 837 10.98 -26.62 5.92
C PHE A 837 12.07 -26.65 4.84
N LYS A 838 13.23 -26.02 5.07
CA LYS A 838 14.33 -25.98 4.09
C LYS A 838 14.84 -27.36 3.68
N ILE A 839 14.70 -28.36 4.54
CA ILE A 839 15.16 -29.73 4.32
C ILE A 839 14.01 -30.71 4.07
N MET A 840 12.76 -30.25 4.11
CA MET A 840 11.59 -31.09 3.88
C MET A 840 11.43 -31.40 2.40
N LEU A 841 11.05 -32.64 2.12
CA LEU A 841 10.57 -33.07 0.82
C LEU A 841 9.07 -32.85 0.79
N CYS A 842 8.58 -32.10 -0.19
CA CYS A 842 7.20 -31.66 -0.23
C CYS A 842 6.59 -31.89 -1.62
N SER A 843 5.39 -32.45 -1.65
CA SER A 843 4.54 -32.51 -2.82
C SER A 843 3.14 -32.04 -2.43
N ILE A 844 2.82 -30.79 -2.76
CA ILE A 844 1.62 -30.10 -2.28
C ILE A 844 0.80 -29.60 -3.47
N ASN A 845 -0.52 -29.75 -3.39
CA ASN A 845 -1.49 -29.14 -4.28
C ASN A 845 -2.43 -28.22 -3.49
N ILE A 846 -2.43 -26.94 -3.83
CA ILE A 846 -3.32 -25.94 -3.27
C ILE A 846 -4.59 -25.92 -4.10
N LYS A 847 -5.75 -26.14 -3.46
CA LYS A 847 -7.06 -26.23 -4.14
C LYS A 847 -7.67 -24.85 -4.39
N THR A 848 -7.30 -23.86 -3.59
CA THR A 848 -7.74 -22.45 -3.72
C THR A 848 -6.77 -21.59 -4.54
N ASN A 849 -7.18 -20.37 -4.88
CA ASN A 849 -6.36 -19.41 -5.60
C ASN A 849 -5.51 -18.53 -4.65
N LEU A 850 -4.21 -18.81 -4.56
CA LEU A 850 -3.24 -17.86 -3.99
C LEU A 850 -2.72 -16.89 -5.05
N LYS A 851 -2.16 -15.77 -4.59
CA LYS A 851 -1.47 -14.80 -5.45
C LYS A 851 -0.15 -15.39 -5.94
N ILE A 852 0.03 -15.38 -7.25
CA ILE A 852 1.24 -15.88 -7.93
C ILE A 852 1.85 -14.80 -8.82
N SER A 853 3.12 -14.96 -9.17
CA SER A 853 3.80 -14.11 -10.14
C SER A 853 3.13 -14.18 -11.53
N ILE A 854 3.37 -13.17 -12.38
CA ILE A 854 2.84 -13.15 -13.76
C ILE A 854 3.33 -14.37 -14.57
N GLY A 855 4.58 -14.81 -14.33
CA GLY A 855 5.15 -16.02 -14.95
C GLY A 855 4.58 -17.33 -14.41
N ARG A 856 3.80 -17.26 -13.32
CA ARG A 856 3.24 -18.40 -12.56
C ARG A 856 4.30 -19.39 -12.11
N ASN A 857 5.45 -18.86 -11.71
CA ASN A 857 6.61 -19.63 -11.27
C ASN A 857 6.97 -19.38 -9.80
N ASP A 858 6.23 -18.51 -9.11
CA ASP A 858 6.44 -18.16 -7.72
C ASP A 858 5.14 -17.70 -7.05
N PHE A 859 5.06 -17.85 -5.73
CA PHE A 859 3.96 -17.36 -4.90
C PHE A 859 4.31 -15.99 -4.32
N LEU A 860 3.33 -15.09 -4.28
CA LEU A 860 3.48 -13.74 -3.72
C LEU A 860 2.77 -13.59 -2.37
N ASP A 861 2.06 -14.62 -1.93
CA ASP A 861 1.22 -14.59 -0.73
C ASP A 861 1.91 -15.18 0.50
N ASP A 862 1.67 -14.55 1.65
CA ASP A 862 2.11 -15.07 2.95
C ASP A 862 1.27 -16.28 3.38
N GLU A 863 0.06 -16.49 2.84
CA GLU A 863 -0.80 -17.65 3.16
C GLU A 863 -0.13 -19.01 2.92
N LEU A 864 0.79 -19.09 1.96
CA LEU A 864 1.56 -20.32 1.72
C LEU A 864 2.37 -20.74 2.96
N ASN A 865 2.84 -19.79 3.77
CA ASN A 865 3.50 -20.09 5.05
C ASN A 865 2.61 -20.87 6.00
N THR A 866 1.34 -20.48 6.08
CA THR A 866 0.36 -21.13 6.94
C THR A 866 0.16 -22.58 6.53
N ILE A 867 0.02 -22.85 5.22
CA ILE A 867 -0.10 -24.22 4.68
C ILE A 867 1.14 -25.05 5.03
N ILE A 868 2.33 -24.49 4.82
CA ILE A 868 3.60 -25.14 5.16
C ILE A 868 3.66 -25.48 6.66
N SER A 869 3.22 -24.55 7.51
CA SER A 869 3.24 -24.73 8.97
C SER A 869 2.39 -25.91 9.45
N GLU A 870 1.29 -26.22 8.75
CA GLU A 870 0.44 -27.37 9.08
C GLU A 870 1.16 -28.70 8.81
N PHE A 871 1.91 -28.79 7.70
CA PHE A 871 2.74 -29.95 7.42
C PHE A 871 3.88 -30.09 8.42
N GLU A 872 4.57 -29.00 8.76
CA GLU A 872 5.61 -29.00 9.80
C GLU A 872 5.06 -29.52 11.14
N ALA A 873 3.90 -29.04 11.56
CA ALA A 873 3.24 -29.48 12.79
C ALA A 873 2.82 -30.95 12.73
N ALA A 874 2.36 -31.44 11.58
CA ALA A 874 1.95 -32.84 11.42
C ALA A 874 3.16 -33.80 11.47
N ILE A 875 4.26 -33.44 10.80
CA ILE A 875 5.55 -34.16 10.90
C ILE A 875 6.04 -34.20 12.34
N PHE A 876 5.97 -33.06 13.01
CA PHE A 876 6.37 -32.94 14.40
C PHE A 876 5.55 -33.87 15.31
N LYS A 877 4.22 -33.88 15.19
CA LYS A 877 3.36 -34.77 15.97
C LYS A 877 3.70 -36.24 15.77
N LYS A 878 4.04 -36.63 14.53
CA LYS A 878 4.46 -38.00 14.21
C LYS A 878 5.77 -38.35 14.91
N PHE A 879 6.77 -37.48 14.83
CA PHE A 879 8.04 -37.63 15.55
C PHE A 879 7.83 -37.71 17.07
N ALA A 880 6.99 -36.84 17.63
CA ALA A 880 6.65 -36.83 19.05
C ALA A 880 6.01 -38.13 19.54
N ASN A 881 5.18 -38.78 18.72
CA ASN A 881 4.59 -40.08 19.04
C ASN A 881 5.65 -41.19 19.07
N ASP A 882 6.67 -41.12 18.21
CA ASP A 882 7.79 -42.07 18.23
C ASP A 882 8.66 -41.90 19.48
N LEU A 883 8.83 -40.66 19.98
CA LEU A 883 9.56 -40.41 21.23
C LEU A 883 8.93 -41.12 22.43
N GLN A 884 7.60 -41.26 22.47
CA GLN A 884 6.90 -41.95 23.57
C GLN A 884 7.20 -43.45 23.64
N GLN A 885 7.67 -44.04 22.54
CA GLN A 885 8.00 -45.47 22.46
C GLN A 885 9.43 -45.77 22.93
N LEU A 886 10.23 -44.73 23.20
CA LEU A 886 11.62 -44.86 23.64
C LEU A 886 11.72 -44.89 25.17
N GLU A 887 12.60 -45.74 25.70
CA GLU A 887 12.81 -45.90 27.15
C GLU A 887 13.98 -45.06 27.68
N SER A 888 13.92 -44.70 28.98
CA SER A 888 15.01 -44.06 29.71
C SER A 888 15.43 -42.70 29.13
N LEU A 889 16.72 -42.46 28.87
CA LEU A 889 17.28 -41.19 28.36
C LEU A 889 17.19 -41.03 26.83
N GLN A 890 16.69 -42.05 26.12
CA GLN A 890 16.60 -42.04 24.66
C GLN A 890 15.68 -40.92 24.11
N PRO A 891 14.51 -40.60 24.71
CA PRO A 891 13.67 -39.49 24.25
C PRO A 891 14.40 -38.14 24.26
N TYR A 892 15.14 -37.83 25.35
CA TYR A 892 15.91 -36.59 25.46
C TYR A 892 17.01 -36.50 24.40
N ALA A 893 17.75 -37.60 24.16
CA ALA A 893 18.78 -37.63 23.13
C ALA A 893 18.20 -37.40 21.72
N ALA A 894 17.04 -38.01 21.43
CA ALA A 894 16.34 -37.81 20.16
C ALA A 894 15.79 -36.37 20.02
N THR A 895 15.27 -35.76 21.10
CA THR A 895 14.90 -34.33 21.11
C THR A 895 16.10 -33.43 20.81
N ALA A 896 17.24 -33.68 21.43
CA ALA A 896 18.47 -32.90 21.19
C ALA A 896 18.93 -32.99 19.73
N GLN A 897 18.92 -34.20 19.15
CA GLN A 897 19.26 -34.42 17.75
C GLN A 897 18.27 -33.74 16.79
N PHE A 898 16.98 -33.73 17.13
CA PHE A 898 15.95 -33.12 16.29
C PHE A 898 16.14 -31.60 16.21
N VAL A 899 16.39 -30.97 17.37
CA VAL A 899 16.66 -29.53 17.44
C VAL A 899 17.91 -29.18 16.65
N ALA A 900 19.02 -29.89 16.86
CA ALA A 900 20.28 -29.61 16.18
C ALA A 900 20.15 -29.73 14.64
N ASN A 901 19.47 -30.78 14.18
CA ASN A 901 19.40 -31.09 12.74
C ASN A 901 18.34 -30.26 12.01
N TYR A 902 17.19 -30.00 12.64
CA TYR A 902 16.00 -29.56 11.94
C TYR A 902 15.40 -28.22 12.41
N ILE A 903 15.80 -27.68 13.56
CA ILE A 903 15.24 -26.41 14.07
C ILE A 903 16.34 -25.33 14.10
N ASP A 904 15.99 -24.09 13.73
CA ASP A 904 16.86 -22.92 13.86
C ASP A 904 16.70 -22.30 15.26
N TYR A 905 17.77 -21.72 15.80
CA TYR A 905 17.74 -21.15 17.16
C TYR A 905 16.89 -19.89 17.30
N TYR A 906 16.55 -19.22 16.20
CA TYR A 906 15.91 -17.92 16.20
C TYR A 906 14.50 -18.00 15.61
N SER A 907 13.53 -17.61 16.42
CA SER A 907 12.10 -17.41 16.13
C SER A 907 11.31 -18.66 15.71
N PHE A 908 10.28 -18.99 16.49
CA PHE A 908 9.19 -19.82 15.99
C PHE A 908 8.39 -19.00 14.96
N PRO A 909 8.28 -19.45 13.70
CA PRO A 909 7.45 -18.74 12.73
C PRO A 909 5.95 -18.86 13.06
N TYR A 910 5.53 -19.89 13.82
CA TYR A 910 4.13 -20.19 14.09
C TYR A 910 3.86 -20.67 15.53
N LYS A 911 2.78 -20.18 16.13
CA LYS A 911 2.33 -20.50 17.50
C LYS A 911 1.94 -21.97 17.71
N SER A 912 1.50 -22.66 16.65
CA SER A 912 1.16 -24.09 16.67
C SER A 912 2.36 -24.97 16.96
N LEU A 913 3.53 -24.62 16.42
CA LEU A 913 4.79 -25.34 16.64
C LEU A 913 5.28 -25.18 18.08
N GLU A 914 5.18 -23.95 18.62
CA GLU A 914 5.50 -23.62 20.02
C GLU A 914 4.72 -24.49 21.02
N GLN A 915 3.39 -24.58 20.85
CA GLN A 915 2.53 -25.43 21.69
C GLN A 915 2.91 -26.90 21.62
N CYS A 916 3.22 -27.39 20.42
CA CYS A 916 3.56 -28.78 20.20
C CYS A 916 4.90 -29.14 20.89
N ILE A 917 5.87 -28.23 20.84
CA ILE A 917 7.16 -28.37 21.53
C ILE A 917 6.97 -28.44 23.05
N GLN A 918 6.18 -27.53 23.62
CA GLN A 918 5.91 -27.54 25.07
C GLN A 918 5.32 -28.89 25.51
N GLN A 919 4.37 -29.43 24.74
CA GLN A 919 3.65 -30.66 25.05
C GLN A 919 4.48 -31.95 24.89
N HIS A 920 5.45 -31.96 23.96
CA HIS A 920 6.05 -33.22 23.50
C HIS A 920 7.57 -33.33 23.65
N PHE A 921 8.29 -32.24 23.86
CA PHE A 921 9.74 -32.33 24.01
C PHE A 921 10.15 -32.84 25.39
N TYR A 922 11.18 -33.68 25.40
CA TYR A 922 11.75 -34.22 26.62
C TYR A 922 12.91 -33.36 27.09
N ILE A 923 12.98 -33.20 28.41
CA ILE A 923 14.07 -32.52 29.08
C ILE A 923 14.75 -33.49 30.05
N ARG A 924 15.96 -33.12 30.47
CA ARG A 924 16.63 -33.76 31.60
C ARG A 924 16.54 -32.80 32.79
N ALA A 925 15.91 -33.25 33.86
CA ALA A 925 15.74 -32.48 35.08
C ALA A 925 16.36 -33.20 36.28
N TYR A 926 16.82 -32.44 37.27
CA TYR A 926 17.30 -32.93 38.54
C TYR A 926 16.35 -32.46 39.64
N VAL A 927 15.74 -33.42 40.34
CA VAL A 927 14.91 -33.18 41.52
C VAL A 927 15.61 -33.84 42.69
N GLY A 928 16.20 -33.03 43.58
CA GLY A 928 17.18 -33.51 44.57
C GLY A 928 18.42 -34.10 43.91
N ASN A 929 18.83 -35.32 44.30
CA ASN A 929 20.03 -35.99 43.78
C ASN A 929 19.79 -36.87 42.54
N SER A 930 18.55 -36.98 42.03
CA SER A 930 18.21 -37.92 40.96
C SER A 930 17.95 -37.19 39.64
N ALA A 931 18.57 -37.67 38.57
CA ALA A 931 18.27 -37.24 37.21
C ALA A 931 17.02 -37.97 36.70
N ILE A 932 16.07 -37.21 36.18
CA ILE A 932 14.81 -37.71 35.61
C ILE A 932 14.68 -37.16 34.19
N CYS A 933 14.27 -38.01 33.26
CA CYS A 933 13.83 -37.59 31.94
C CYS A 933 12.31 -37.52 31.94
N MET A 934 11.75 -36.37 31.57
CA MET A 934 10.32 -36.12 31.55
C MET A 934 9.96 -35.10 30.48
N LYS A 935 8.67 -34.96 30.17
CA LYS A 935 8.22 -33.95 29.20
C LYS A 935 8.35 -32.55 29.79
N LEU A 936 8.57 -31.58 28.91
CA LEU A 936 8.66 -30.18 29.29
C LEU A 936 7.38 -29.69 29.98
N GLU A 937 6.21 -29.93 29.39
CA GLU A 937 4.90 -29.56 29.99
C GLU A 937 4.70 -30.15 31.39
N GLU A 938 5.04 -31.43 31.60
CA GLU A 938 4.93 -32.08 32.90
C GLU A 938 5.83 -31.40 33.95
N PHE A 939 7.05 -31.03 33.54
CA PHE A 939 8.00 -30.37 34.42
C PHE A 939 7.53 -28.96 34.78
N LEU A 940 7.15 -28.15 33.78
CA LEU A 940 6.68 -26.79 33.97
C LEU A 940 5.41 -26.73 34.83
N SER A 941 4.50 -27.70 34.64
CA SER A 941 3.26 -27.80 35.44
C SER A 941 3.53 -28.17 36.90
N ALA A 942 4.52 -29.04 37.16
CA ALA A 942 4.89 -29.45 38.51
C ALA A 942 5.78 -28.40 39.23
N HIS A 943 6.50 -27.59 38.47
CA HIS A 943 7.58 -26.73 38.96
C HIS A 943 7.52 -25.33 38.32
N PRO A 944 6.65 -24.43 38.83
CA PRO A 944 6.50 -23.08 38.29
C PRO A 944 7.73 -22.17 38.53
N ASN A 945 8.64 -22.58 39.42
CA ASN A 945 9.92 -21.95 39.66
C ASN A 945 11.01 -23.03 39.63
N PHE A 946 12.00 -22.87 38.75
CA PHE A 946 13.08 -23.84 38.59
C PHE A 946 14.39 -23.16 38.20
N ILE A 947 15.49 -23.86 38.38
CA ILE A 947 16.82 -23.41 38.00
C ILE A 947 17.13 -23.92 36.59
N TYR A 948 17.60 -23.04 35.70
CA TYR A 948 18.01 -23.41 34.34
C TYR A 948 19.54 -23.45 34.23
N MET A 949 20.11 -24.59 33.80
CA MET A 949 21.56 -24.77 33.68
C MET A 949 21.93 -25.44 32.34
N GLY A 950 23.00 -24.95 31.69
CA GLY A 950 23.57 -25.55 30.48
C GLY A 950 25.06 -25.92 30.63
N GLY A 951 25.53 -26.96 29.93
CA GLY A 951 26.97 -27.26 29.82
C GLY A 951 27.33 -28.66 29.27
N GLU A 952 28.46 -28.78 28.57
CA GLU A 952 28.86 -29.96 27.76
C GLU A 952 29.23 -31.26 28.52
N SER A 953 28.97 -31.37 29.83
CA SER A 953 29.37 -32.54 30.64
C SER A 953 28.26 -33.58 30.75
N LYS A 954 28.52 -34.83 30.32
CA LYS A 954 27.64 -36.01 30.44
C LYS A 954 27.31 -36.45 31.88
N SER A 955 27.96 -35.86 32.89
CA SER A 955 27.58 -36.02 34.30
C SER A 955 27.76 -34.71 35.04
N ASN A 956 26.66 -34.03 35.36
CA ASN A 956 26.73 -32.81 36.13
C ASN A 956 26.37 -33.06 37.60
N GLU A 957 27.36 -33.51 38.36
CA GLU A 957 27.36 -33.43 39.83
C GLU A 957 26.95 -32.03 40.30
N ARG A 958 27.29 -30.99 39.53
CA ARG A 958 26.88 -29.59 39.75
C ARG A 958 25.37 -29.37 39.72
N ALA A 959 24.65 -29.98 38.78
CA ALA A 959 23.19 -29.85 38.69
C ALA A 959 22.50 -30.59 39.85
N ALA A 960 22.99 -31.79 40.18
CA ALA A 960 22.53 -32.54 41.35
C ALA A 960 22.83 -31.81 42.67
N MET A 961 24.04 -31.23 42.79
CA MET A 961 24.41 -30.41 43.94
C MET A 961 23.55 -29.17 44.05
N ALA A 962 23.31 -28.43 42.95
CA ALA A 962 22.44 -27.27 42.95
C ALA A 962 21.03 -27.65 43.39
N ALA A 963 20.44 -28.71 42.83
CA ALA A 963 19.12 -29.18 43.21
C ALA A 963 19.04 -29.61 44.68
N ALA A 964 20.09 -30.28 45.19
CA ALA A 964 20.15 -30.72 46.58
C ALA A 964 20.37 -29.59 47.59
N HIS A 965 21.15 -28.57 47.24
CA HIS A 965 21.46 -27.44 48.13
C HIS A 965 20.34 -26.40 48.15
N THR A 966 19.72 -26.12 47.01
CA THR A 966 18.67 -25.10 46.90
C THR A 966 17.28 -25.65 47.21
N GLY A 967 17.09 -26.97 47.10
CA GLY A 967 15.77 -27.61 47.18
C GLY A 967 14.88 -27.32 45.97
N MET A 968 15.36 -26.56 44.99
CA MET A 968 14.64 -26.25 43.75
C MET A 968 14.99 -27.26 42.65
N PRO A 969 14.03 -27.63 41.80
CA PRO A 969 14.29 -28.46 40.64
C PRO A 969 15.21 -27.74 39.64
N VAL A 970 16.16 -28.48 39.05
CA VAL A 970 17.12 -27.96 38.07
C VAL A 970 16.84 -28.58 36.70
N MET A 971 16.48 -27.78 35.71
CA MET A 971 16.47 -28.18 34.30
C MET A 971 17.89 -28.08 33.76
N PHE A 972 18.46 -29.22 33.34
CA PHE A 972 19.84 -29.28 32.89
C PHE A 972 19.94 -29.72 31.42
N ILE A 973 20.62 -28.91 30.60
CA ILE A 973 20.78 -29.17 29.17
C ILE A 973 22.26 -29.34 28.79
N GLU A 974 22.62 -30.52 28.32
CA GLU A 974 24.01 -30.90 28.01
C GLU A 974 24.51 -30.38 26.65
N ASN A 975 23.58 -30.02 25.77
CA ASN A 975 23.86 -29.66 24.39
C ASN A 975 23.66 -28.14 24.21
N GLY A 976 24.69 -27.44 23.70
CA GLY A 976 24.66 -25.99 23.53
C GLY A 976 23.55 -25.49 22.59
N ASP A 977 23.24 -26.25 21.55
CA ASP A 977 22.19 -25.95 20.58
C ASP A 977 20.79 -26.05 21.21
N LEU A 978 20.55 -27.14 21.91
CA LEU A 978 19.30 -27.39 22.63
C LEU A 978 19.11 -26.40 23.79
N CYS A 979 20.20 -26.02 24.45
CA CYS A 979 20.17 -25.07 25.55
C CYS A 979 19.84 -23.65 25.05
N ARG A 980 20.35 -23.25 23.87
CA ARG A 980 19.95 -21.99 23.24
C ARG A 980 18.47 -22.02 22.82
N PHE A 981 18.02 -23.13 22.29
CA PHE A 981 16.64 -23.34 21.89
C PHE A 981 15.64 -23.15 23.06
N TYR A 982 15.83 -23.85 24.19
CA TYR A 982 14.92 -23.70 25.32
C TYR A 982 14.98 -22.33 25.99
N TYR A 983 16.17 -21.72 26.04
CA TYR A 983 16.31 -20.35 26.53
C TYR A 983 15.43 -19.38 25.73
N ASN A 984 15.51 -19.43 24.40
CA ASN A 984 14.71 -18.58 23.52
C ASN A 984 13.21 -18.92 23.62
N LEU A 985 12.84 -20.20 23.77
CA LEU A 985 11.46 -20.60 24.03
C LEU A 985 10.91 -19.92 25.29
N PHE A 986 11.67 -19.90 26.39
CA PHE A 986 11.23 -19.24 27.62
C PHE A 986 11.21 -17.71 27.52
N ASP A 987 12.16 -17.11 26.80
CA ASP A 987 12.18 -15.66 26.54
C ASP A 987 11.01 -15.19 25.68
N GLU A 988 10.59 -16.02 24.73
CA GLU A 988 9.44 -15.71 23.87
C GLU A 988 8.08 -15.98 24.54
N THR A 989 8.05 -16.57 25.75
CA THR A 989 6.83 -16.99 26.46
C THR A 989 6.65 -16.31 27.83
N ASN A 990 5.62 -16.68 28.60
CA ASN A 990 5.24 -16.05 29.89
C ASN A 990 6.16 -16.43 31.06
N TYR A 991 7.47 -16.45 30.84
CA TYR A 991 8.48 -16.74 31.85
C TYR A 991 9.41 -15.55 32.03
N SER A 992 9.81 -15.31 33.28
CA SER A 992 10.83 -14.31 33.62
C SER A 992 12.12 -14.98 34.06
N PHE A 993 13.21 -14.27 33.85
CA PHE A 993 14.55 -14.68 34.24
C PHE A 993 15.03 -13.82 35.40
N ALA A 994 15.46 -14.45 36.48
CA ALA A 994 16.06 -13.76 37.62
C ALA A 994 17.35 -14.46 38.04
N LEU A 995 18.40 -13.66 38.29
CA LEU A 995 19.58 -14.15 39.00
C LEU A 995 19.30 -14.02 40.50
N HIS A 996 19.30 -15.14 41.22
CA HIS A 996 18.99 -15.13 42.64
C HIS A 996 20.28 -15.08 43.46
N GLY A 997 20.53 -13.94 44.12
CA GLY A 997 21.79 -13.68 44.85
C GLY A 997 22.07 -14.66 45.98
N GLU A 998 21.05 -15.14 46.68
CA GLU A 998 21.20 -16.17 47.73
C GLU A 998 21.44 -17.58 47.18
N LEU A 999 21.21 -17.79 45.87
CA LEU A 999 21.44 -19.06 45.18
C LEU A 999 22.66 -18.95 44.27
N ASN A 1000 23.66 -18.16 44.67
CA ASN A 1000 24.93 -18.02 43.96
C ASN A 1000 24.78 -17.54 42.51
N ASN A 1001 23.80 -16.66 42.28
CA ASN A 1001 23.48 -16.12 40.96
C ASN A 1001 23.13 -17.20 39.92
N LEU A 1002 22.53 -18.32 40.37
CA LEU A 1002 21.90 -19.26 39.45
C LEU A 1002 20.72 -18.59 38.72
N LEU A 1003 20.55 -18.92 37.44
CA LEU A 1003 19.44 -18.43 36.62
C LEU A 1003 18.17 -19.17 37.02
N VAL A 1004 17.27 -18.45 37.69
CA VAL A 1004 15.95 -18.93 38.07
C VAL A 1004 14.94 -18.48 37.01
N ILE A 1005 14.16 -19.44 36.53
CA ILE A 1005 13.05 -19.20 35.60
C ILE A 1005 11.73 -19.37 36.37
N SER A 1006 10.86 -18.37 36.24
CA SER A 1006 9.59 -18.27 36.97
C SER A 1006 8.44 -17.87 36.05
N VAL A 1007 7.28 -18.52 36.18
CA VAL A 1007 6.05 -18.15 35.45
C VAL A 1007 5.60 -16.73 35.85
N THR A 1008 5.23 -15.88 34.88
CA THR A 1008 4.72 -14.52 35.12
C THR A 1008 3.36 -14.27 34.47
N GLU A 1009 2.53 -13.44 35.11
CA GLU A 1009 1.23 -13.01 34.57
C GLU A 1009 1.34 -11.90 33.51
N HIS A 1010 2.53 -11.32 33.34
CA HIS A 1010 2.80 -10.22 32.41
C HIS A 1010 4.06 -10.50 31.58
N VAL A 1011 4.01 -10.16 30.29
CA VAL A 1011 5.17 -10.13 29.39
C VAL A 1011 6.03 -8.92 29.80
N GLN A 1012 7.25 -9.15 30.28
CA GLN A 1012 8.16 -8.06 30.70
C GLN A 1012 8.82 -7.37 29.50
N ASP A 1013 9.15 -6.08 29.67
CA ASP A 1013 9.98 -5.32 28.73
C ASP A 1013 11.42 -5.85 28.73
N ARG A 1014 11.93 -6.23 27.56
CA ARG A 1014 13.14 -7.07 27.41
C ARG A 1014 14.43 -6.27 27.29
N GLY A 1015 15.43 -6.60 28.11
CA GLY A 1015 16.85 -6.36 27.84
C GLY A 1015 17.56 -7.70 27.61
N PRO A 1016 18.61 -7.78 26.75
CA PRO A 1016 19.26 -9.05 26.44
C PRO A 1016 20.00 -9.59 27.66
N ILE A 1017 19.48 -10.66 28.28
CA ILE A 1017 20.24 -11.44 29.26
C ILE A 1017 21.20 -12.36 28.48
N PRO A 1018 22.52 -12.29 28.68
CA PRO A 1018 23.48 -13.11 27.92
C PRO A 1018 23.38 -14.59 28.31
N TYR A 1019 23.26 -15.45 27.28
CA TYR A 1019 23.31 -16.91 27.38
C TYR A 1019 24.67 -17.42 27.86
N GLY A 1020 24.75 -18.45 28.71
CA GLY A 1020 26.03 -19.10 29.09
C GLY A 1020 26.42 -19.06 30.58
N ILE A 1021 25.48 -18.75 31.48
CA ILE A 1021 25.77 -18.69 32.92
C ILE A 1021 25.78 -20.11 33.52
N ALA A 1022 26.94 -20.75 33.50
CA ALA A 1022 27.37 -21.56 34.64
C ALA A 1022 28.05 -20.60 35.61
N MET A 1023 27.29 -19.99 36.53
CA MET A 1023 27.89 -19.12 37.55
C MET A 1023 28.46 -19.98 38.70
N PRO A 1024 29.76 -19.86 39.01
CA PRO A 1024 30.29 -20.31 40.28
C PRO A 1024 30.00 -19.31 41.39
N ILE A 1025 30.02 -19.83 42.61
CA ILE A 1025 29.50 -19.26 43.86
C ILE A 1025 30.22 -18.00 44.36
N ASN A 1026 31.28 -17.55 43.72
CA ASN A 1026 31.99 -16.32 44.05
C ASN A 1026 32.73 -15.87 42.81
N ASN A 1027 32.72 -14.57 42.44
CA ASN A 1027 33.94 -13.80 42.13
C ASN A 1027 33.74 -12.41 41.47
N GLN A 1028 34.55 -11.46 41.93
CA GLN A 1028 34.82 -10.13 41.34
C GLN A 1028 35.91 -10.18 40.23
N LEU A 1029 36.08 -11.31 39.54
CA LEU A 1029 37.21 -11.53 38.62
C LEU A 1029 36.85 -11.22 37.16
N LEU A 1030 37.84 -10.81 36.36
CA LEU A 1030 37.73 -10.53 34.93
C LEU A 1030 37.69 -11.81 34.05
N PHE A 1031 38.31 -12.91 34.52
CA PHE A 1031 38.42 -14.17 33.75
C PHE A 1031 37.93 -15.35 34.57
N GLU A 1032 36.86 -16.04 34.20
CA GLU A 1032 36.61 -17.35 34.82
C GLU A 1032 36.03 -18.42 33.89
N VAL A 1033 35.31 -18.06 32.84
CA VAL A 1033 34.67 -19.06 31.98
C VAL A 1033 35.46 -19.24 30.69
N VAL A 1034 36.14 -20.38 30.55
CA VAL A 1034 36.64 -20.87 29.25
C VAL A 1034 36.36 -22.36 29.18
N ASP A 1035 35.39 -22.76 28.35
CA ASP A 1035 35.69 -23.60 27.19
C ASP A 1035 34.53 -23.58 26.16
N THR A 1036 34.89 -23.83 24.89
CA THR A 1036 34.12 -24.13 23.67
C THR A 1036 33.38 -23.04 22.81
N ILE A 1037 34.11 -22.62 21.76
CA ILE A 1037 33.80 -22.47 20.31
C ILE A 1037 32.53 -21.71 19.82
N HIS A 1038 32.66 -20.40 19.52
CA HIS A 1038 32.65 -19.82 18.15
C HIS A 1038 32.85 -18.29 18.21
N TYR A 1039 33.47 -17.73 17.17
CA TYR A 1039 34.30 -16.51 17.16
C TYR A 1039 33.61 -15.13 17.30
N ASP A 1040 32.45 -14.98 17.95
CA ASP A 1040 31.78 -13.66 17.99
C ASP A 1040 31.54 -13.02 19.37
N ARG A 1041 31.62 -13.72 20.51
CA ARG A 1041 31.48 -13.06 21.84
C ARG A 1041 32.22 -13.84 22.94
N PRO A 1042 33.31 -13.32 23.54
CA PRO A 1042 33.89 -13.93 24.73
C PRO A 1042 33.06 -13.55 25.97
N PHE A 1043 32.72 -14.53 26.80
CA PHE A 1043 31.98 -14.34 28.05
C PHE A 1043 32.89 -13.74 29.13
N TYR A 1044 32.92 -12.42 29.21
CA TYR A 1044 33.50 -11.71 30.36
C TYR A 1044 32.48 -11.56 31.48
N ASN A 1045 32.96 -11.36 32.71
CA ASN A 1045 32.10 -10.91 33.80
C ASN A 1045 31.48 -9.56 33.40
N SER A 1046 30.21 -9.57 33.02
CA SER A 1046 29.51 -8.38 32.54
C SER A 1046 29.52 -7.28 33.58
N ASN A 1047 29.64 -7.59 34.88
CA ASN A 1047 29.65 -6.60 35.95
C ASN A 1047 31.03 -6.01 36.24
N HIS A 1048 32.09 -6.48 35.58
CA HIS A 1048 33.42 -5.89 35.76
C HIS A 1048 33.46 -4.48 35.11
N PRO A 1049 33.99 -3.45 35.80
CA PRO A 1049 33.92 -2.06 35.34
C PRO A 1049 34.40 -1.83 33.90
N PHE A 1050 35.51 -2.45 33.52
CA PHE A 1050 36.04 -2.36 32.14
C PHE A 1050 35.09 -2.96 31.09
N ILE A 1051 34.39 -4.06 31.42
CA ILE A 1051 33.49 -4.75 30.49
C ILE A 1051 32.20 -3.93 30.30
N GLN A 1052 31.70 -3.31 31.37
CA GLN A 1052 30.59 -2.36 31.29
C GLN A 1052 30.88 -1.18 30.37
N VAL A 1053 32.09 -0.61 30.44
CA VAL A 1053 32.54 0.45 29.53
C VAL A 1053 32.54 -0.03 28.07
N CYS A 1054 32.99 -1.25 27.82
CA CYS A 1054 33.02 -1.82 26.47
C CYS A 1054 31.62 -2.08 25.90
N ILE A 1055 30.72 -2.66 26.69
CA ILE A 1055 29.33 -2.96 26.28
C ILE A 1055 28.56 -1.68 26.00
N THR A 1056 28.67 -0.69 26.89
CA THR A 1056 27.98 0.60 26.74
C THR A 1056 28.46 1.38 25.50
N ASN A 1057 29.63 1.03 24.96
CA ASN A 1057 30.25 1.72 23.82
C ASN A 1057 30.49 0.79 22.61
N GLU A 1058 29.73 -0.31 22.48
CA GLU A 1058 29.92 -1.32 21.43
C GLU A 1058 29.91 -0.71 20.02
N ASP A 1059 28.95 0.17 19.72
CA ASP A 1059 28.86 0.86 18.43
C ASP A 1059 30.06 1.75 18.14
N LYS A 1060 30.61 2.41 19.17
CA LYS A 1060 31.77 3.30 19.03
C LYS A 1060 33.04 2.49 18.77
N ILE A 1061 33.15 1.30 19.38
CA ILE A 1061 34.23 0.35 19.12
C ILE A 1061 34.13 -0.19 17.70
N GLY A 1062 32.95 -0.65 17.27
CA GLY A 1062 32.72 -1.22 15.95
C GLY A 1062 32.97 -0.23 14.81
N ASN A 1063 32.54 1.02 14.97
CA ASN A 1063 32.64 2.05 13.93
C ASN A 1063 34.03 2.70 13.83
N ASN A 1064 34.87 2.60 14.86
CA ASN A 1064 36.23 3.14 14.84
C ASN A 1064 37.27 2.02 14.61
N LYS A 1065 37.76 1.91 13.37
CA LYS A 1065 38.73 0.87 12.98
C LYS A 1065 39.96 0.78 13.89
N LEU A 1066 40.48 1.90 14.38
CA LEU A 1066 41.65 1.91 15.26
C LEU A 1066 41.31 1.38 16.65
N LEU A 1067 40.16 1.78 17.20
CA LEU A 1067 39.68 1.28 18.49
C LEU A 1067 39.30 -0.20 18.41
N SER A 1068 38.58 -0.61 17.37
CA SER A 1068 38.23 -2.01 17.09
C SER A 1068 39.48 -2.90 17.02
N SER A 1069 40.53 -2.44 16.33
CA SER A 1069 41.80 -3.16 16.25
C SER A 1069 42.48 -3.30 17.62
N LYS A 1070 42.51 -2.24 18.43
CA LYS A 1070 43.10 -2.27 19.77
C LYS A 1070 42.31 -3.19 20.71
N TYR A 1071 40.98 -3.13 20.64
CA TYR A 1071 40.05 -3.99 21.35
C TYR A 1071 40.33 -5.48 21.03
N HIS A 1072 40.40 -5.83 19.75
CA HIS A 1072 40.73 -7.19 19.31
C HIS A 1072 42.12 -7.63 19.75
N GLN A 1073 43.14 -6.76 19.66
CA GLN A 1073 44.50 -7.06 20.07
C GLN A 1073 44.59 -7.35 21.57
N PHE A 1074 43.94 -6.54 22.41
CA PHE A 1074 43.93 -6.72 23.85
C PHE A 1074 43.29 -8.06 24.25
N PHE A 1075 42.12 -8.37 23.70
CA PHE A 1075 41.44 -9.62 24.03
C PHE A 1075 42.10 -10.86 23.41
N SER A 1076 42.74 -10.73 22.25
CA SER A 1076 43.59 -11.79 21.69
C SER A 1076 44.85 -12.02 22.52
N PHE A 1077 45.47 -10.96 23.05
CA PHE A 1077 46.59 -11.06 23.98
C PHE A 1077 46.19 -11.79 25.27
N LEU A 1078 45.07 -11.39 25.88
CA LEU A 1078 44.53 -12.02 27.08
C LEU A 1078 44.14 -13.49 26.86
N ARG A 1079 43.58 -13.83 25.69
CA ARG A 1079 43.29 -15.23 25.31
C ARG A 1079 44.56 -16.07 25.21
N ASN A 1080 45.59 -15.55 24.54
CA ASN A 1080 46.89 -16.23 24.43
C ASN A 1080 47.54 -16.45 25.80
N VAL A 1081 47.41 -15.47 26.70
CA VAL A 1081 47.84 -15.56 28.10
C VAL A 1081 47.11 -16.68 28.83
N TYR A 1082 45.80 -16.82 28.63
CA TYR A 1082 45.00 -17.88 29.25
C TYR A 1082 45.37 -19.27 28.72
N GLU A 1083 45.60 -19.41 27.41
CA GLU A 1083 45.93 -20.68 26.76
C GLU A 1083 47.37 -21.15 27.08
N LYS A 1084 48.34 -20.24 27.23
CA LYS A 1084 49.76 -20.56 27.51
C LYS A 1084 50.03 -20.61 29.02
N ARG A 1085 49.88 -21.79 29.62
CA ARG A 1085 49.99 -22.07 31.07
C ARG A 1085 51.35 -21.79 31.77
N SER A 1086 52.35 -21.16 31.14
CA SER A 1086 53.73 -21.18 31.66
C SER A 1086 54.66 -20.00 31.31
N GLN A 1087 54.14 -18.82 30.92
CA GLN A 1087 54.98 -17.61 30.79
C GLN A 1087 54.58 -16.54 31.80
N PRO A 1088 55.55 -15.90 32.48
CA PRO A 1088 55.26 -14.79 33.38
C PRO A 1088 54.75 -13.57 32.58
N ILE A 1089 53.71 -12.92 33.10
CA ILE A 1089 53.02 -11.80 32.46
C ILE A 1089 53.17 -10.58 33.35
N SER A 1090 53.62 -9.46 32.81
CA SER A 1090 53.70 -8.22 33.57
C SER A 1090 52.32 -7.57 33.67
N LEU A 1091 51.88 -7.27 34.89
CA LEU A 1091 50.62 -6.56 35.13
C LEU A 1091 50.67 -5.14 34.51
N GLN A 1092 51.85 -4.52 34.48
CA GLN A 1092 52.09 -3.24 33.83
C GLN A 1092 51.81 -3.31 32.32
N GLN A 1093 52.30 -4.33 31.62
CA GLN A 1093 52.07 -4.49 30.18
C GLN A 1093 50.58 -4.70 29.85
N VAL A 1094 49.85 -5.41 30.72
CA VAL A 1094 48.41 -5.61 30.56
C VAL A 1094 47.68 -4.27 30.71
N ASN A 1095 48.03 -3.48 31.73
CA ASN A 1095 47.42 -2.17 31.97
C ASN A 1095 47.80 -1.12 30.91
N GLU A 1096 49.02 -1.18 30.34
CA GLU A 1096 49.42 -0.32 29.21
C GLU A 1096 48.59 -0.61 27.94
N SER A 1097 48.35 -1.90 27.65
CA SER A 1097 47.49 -2.30 26.53
C SER A 1097 46.03 -1.88 26.76
N LEU A 1098 45.54 -2.00 28.00
CA LEU A 1098 44.21 -1.55 28.42
C LEU A 1098 44.04 -0.03 28.31
N ALA A 1099 45.03 0.76 28.74
CA ALA A 1099 45.00 2.22 28.64
C ALA A 1099 44.87 2.71 27.18
N GLY A 1100 45.43 1.94 26.23
CA GLY A 1100 45.28 2.20 24.79
C GLY A 1100 43.84 2.12 24.29
N ILE A 1101 42.98 1.35 24.95
CA ILE A 1101 41.53 1.23 24.70
C ILE A 1101 40.76 2.29 25.49
N LEU A 1102 41.06 2.42 26.79
CA LEU A 1102 40.35 3.32 27.71
C LEU A 1102 40.52 4.81 27.37
N SER A 1103 41.65 5.19 26.77
CA SER A 1103 41.86 6.54 26.21
C SER A 1103 40.85 6.94 25.14
N GLY A 1104 40.11 5.99 24.54
CA GLY A 1104 39.00 6.29 23.62
C GLY A 1104 37.67 6.63 24.32
N PHE A 1105 37.62 6.50 25.65
CA PHE A 1105 36.40 6.58 26.47
C PHE A 1105 36.51 7.53 27.68
N ASP A 1106 37.64 8.23 27.88
CA ASP A 1106 37.91 9.08 29.06
C ASP A 1106 37.76 8.35 30.41
N GLU A 1107 37.96 7.04 30.42
CA GLU A 1107 37.91 6.19 31.61
C GLU A 1107 39.31 5.81 32.08
N ASN A 1108 39.53 5.68 33.39
CA ASN A 1108 40.83 5.31 33.96
C ASN A 1108 40.68 4.10 34.89
N ILE A 1109 40.64 2.92 34.28
CA ILE A 1109 40.50 1.63 34.95
C ILE A 1109 41.84 0.92 34.89
N GLN A 1110 42.33 0.47 36.04
CA GLN A 1110 43.53 -0.38 36.14
C GLN A 1110 43.17 -1.73 36.72
N LEU A 1111 43.70 -2.78 36.10
CA LEU A 1111 43.60 -4.14 36.59
C LEU A 1111 44.67 -4.40 37.65
N THR A 1112 44.28 -5.08 38.71
CA THR A 1112 45.12 -5.57 39.78
C THR A 1112 45.33 -7.08 39.65
N ALA A 1113 46.26 -7.66 40.40
CA ALA A 1113 46.40 -9.11 40.47
C ALA A 1113 45.14 -9.80 41.00
N GLU A 1114 44.31 -9.08 41.77
CA GLU A 1114 43.06 -9.62 42.28
C GLU A 1114 42.02 -9.82 41.20
N ASP A 1115 42.07 -9.10 40.07
CA ASP A 1115 41.13 -9.25 38.94
C ASP A 1115 41.35 -10.53 38.11
N PHE A 1116 42.41 -11.28 38.41
CA PHE A 1116 42.77 -12.55 37.73
C PHE A 1116 42.55 -13.76 38.65
N PRO A 1117 42.20 -14.95 38.10
CA PRO A 1117 42.08 -16.18 38.87
C PRO A 1117 43.33 -16.52 39.66
N GLU A 1118 43.16 -17.11 40.86
CA GLU A 1118 44.26 -17.47 41.74
C GLU A 1118 45.37 -18.26 41.05
N ARG A 1119 45.03 -19.17 40.14
CA ARG A 1119 45.98 -19.96 39.34
C ARG A 1119 46.90 -19.13 38.43
N PHE A 1120 46.56 -17.88 38.13
CA PHE A 1120 47.36 -16.95 37.31
C PHE A 1120 48.14 -15.94 38.16
N ARG A 1121 47.75 -15.71 39.42
CA ARG A 1121 48.42 -14.72 40.31
C ARG A 1121 49.90 -15.03 40.55
N GLY A 1122 50.27 -16.31 40.61
CA GLY A 1122 51.67 -16.74 40.76
C GLY A 1122 52.55 -16.52 39.53
N ASN A 1123 51.96 -16.24 38.36
CA ASN A 1123 52.67 -15.96 37.11
C ASN A 1123 52.59 -14.47 36.72
N LEU A 1124 51.93 -13.62 37.51
CA LEU A 1124 51.91 -12.17 37.31
C LEU A 1124 53.16 -11.56 37.94
N LEU A 1125 54.05 -10.97 37.14
CA LEU A 1125 55.14 -10.13 37.64
C LEU A 1125 54.52 -8.80 38.07
N VAL A 1126 54.41 -8.61 39.38
CA VAL A 1126 54.03 -7.35 40.01
C VAL A 1126 55.34 -6.60 40.26
N ASP A 1127 55.85 -5.92 39.24
CA ASP A 1127 56.89 -4.90 39.44
C ASP A 1127 56.24 -3.57 39.84
#